data_AF-A0A3Q3WP94-F1
#
_entry.id   AF-A0A3Q3WP94-F1
#
_cell.length_a   1.000
_cell.length_b   1.000
_cell.length_c   1.000
_cell.angle_alpha   90.00
_cell.angle_beta   90.00
_cell.angle_gamma   90.00
#
_symmetry.space_group_name_H-M   'P 1'
#
loop_
_entity.id
_entity.type
_entity.pdbx_description
1 polymer ?
#
loop_
_entity_poly.entity_id
_entity_poly.type
_entity_poly.pdbx_seq_one_letter_code
_entity_poly.pdbx_strand_id
1 'polypeptide(L)'
;MSPTEPCNLNFTDPEAYIEILQQPDSGVECNYLVTVYLGYGVEVQVSAKIVLEGEQVIVEDTGGREPFILANESVLMRGLILRSWSNQISIRFHSDQQQNSGSIQFHYRAFVLSCSLPKEPAGGEVSVTHLHAGGEAYFRCFTGYKLQGPKMLTCRNATTAYWSGKEPRCVASCGGMIKNATYGRIVSPGFPGNYSNNLTCHWVLEAPEGHRLHIHFEKVALAEDDDRLLIKNGNNIDSPPVYDSYEVEYLPNEGVLSTGRYLFIEFTTDATMTSTGAAIRYEAFAKGTCYEPFVKYGNFSSSDSTNSVGAVVEFSCDPGYTLEQGSVVIECMDAQNPQWNETEPACRAVCSGEITDSAGVVLSPNWPEAYDKGQDCIWGIHVEEDKRIMLDIQVLHVGKNDLLTLYDGDDLTANILGQYSGTRPHFKLYTSMADVTIQFQSDPATNIYGYNNGFVIHFFEVPRNDTCSELPEITNGWKSTSHPDLIHGTVVTYQCYPGYELVGSEILMCQWDLTWSGDVPRCEEVMSCQDPGNVEHSHKLRTGSRFAVGSTVQFICNKGYVLSGNSLLTCYNRDSATPKWSEGLPKCVRKSHEQLTEGTSVALAVFIPTAIILVVVLGIYVYFANPYRTLPVSLLFTQTPREDYPNANILATI
;
A
#
# COMPACT_ATOMS: atom_id res chain seq x y z
N MET A 1 -40.32 15.36 -38.57
CA MET A 1 -39.77 14.01 -38.77
C MET A 1 -38.26 14.12 -38.67
N SER A 2 -37.75 14.13 -37.44
CA SER A 2 -36.33 13.90 -37.15
C SER A 2 -36.08 12.39 -37.23
N PRO A 3 -34.91 11.95 -37.71
CA PRO A 3 -34.63 10.53 -37.90
C PRO A 3 -34.49 9.85 -36.53
N THR A 4 -35.22 8.77 -36.33
CA THR A 4 -34.97 7.80 -35.26
C THR A 4 -33.57 7.23 -35.47
N GLU A 5 -32.65 7.41 -34.52
CA GLU A 5 -31.37 6.72 -34.55
C GLU A 5 -31.58 5.19 -34.47
N PRO A 6 -30.71 4.40 -35.11
CA PRO A 6 -30.95 2.97 -35.23
C PRO A 6 -30.65 2.28 -33.89
N CYS A 7 -31.66 1.66 -33.28
CA CYS A 7 -31.46 0.61 -32.31
C CYS A 7 -30.79 -0.60 -33.00
N ASN A 8 -29.87 -1.30 -32.33
CA ASN A 8 -29.06 -2.42 -32.86
C ASN A 8 -27.90 -2.03 -33.80
N LEU A 9 -26.92 -1.31 -33.25
CA LEU A 9 -25.73 -0.87 -33.98
C LEU A 9 -24.51 -1.74 -33.69
N ASN A 10 -23.70 -1.94 -34.72
CA ASN A 10 -22.40 -2.58 -34.62
C ASN A 10 -21.31 -1.52 -34.79
N PHE A 11 -20.38 -1.47 -33.84
CA PHE A 11 -19.24 -0.58 -33.85
C PHE A 11 -17.95 -1.36 -34.09
N THR A 12 -17.07 -0.82 -34.95
CA THR A 12 -15.78 -1.45 -35.29
C THR A 12 -14.59 -0.51 -35.18
N ASP A 13 -14.84 0.76 -34.90
CA ASP A 13 -13.80 1.76 -34.72
C ASP A 13 -12.96 1.45 -33.47
N PRO A 14 -11.69 1.87 -33.42
CA PRO A 14 -10.84 1.67 -32.25
C PRO A 14 -11.28 2.49 -31.04
N GLU A 15 -12.07 3.55 -31.24
CA GLU A 15 -12.58 4.42 -30.18
C GLU A 15 -13.83 5.14 -30.69
N ALA A 16 -14.91 5.14 -29.92
CA ALA A 16 -16.08 5.97 -30.20
C ALA A 16 -16.95 6.17 -28.97
N TYR A 17 -17.96 7.03 -29.12
CA TYR A 17 -19.01 7.23 -28.14
C TYR A 17 -20.27 6.47 -28.57
N ILE A 18 -20.90 5.79 -27.63
CA ILE A 18 -22.20 5.15 -27.80
C ILE A 18 -23.18 5.97 -26.96
N GLU A 19 -24.03 6.72 -27.64
CA GLU A 19 -25.10 7.49 -27.03
C GLU A 19 -26.40 6.71 -27.15
N ILE A 20 -27.01 6.40 -26.01
CA ILE A 20 -28.33 5.80 -25.94
C ILE A 20 -29.30 6.94 -25.63
N LEU A 21 -29.87 7.52 -26.68
CA LEU A 21 -30.86 8.59 -26.64
C LEU A 21 -32.27 7.99 -26.82
N GLN A 22 -33.21 8.30 -25.93
CA GLN A 22 -34.60 7.83 -26.07
C GLN A 22 -35.33 8.45 -27.28
N GLN A 23 -35.77 7.59 -28.20
CA GLN A 23 -37.18 7.48 -28.64
C GLN A 23 -37.40 6.15 -29.39
N PRO A 24 -37.80 5.07 -28.70
CA PRO A 24 -38.64 4.06 -29.33
C PRO A 24 -39.84 3.62 -28.45
N ASP A 25 -40.87 3.06 -29.08
CA ASP A 25 -42.09 2.55 -28.44
C ASP A 25 -41.82 1.58 -27.26
N SER A 26 -42.80 1.45 -26.35
CA SER A 26 -42.77 0.51 -25.21
C SER A 26 -42.34 -0.90 -25.62
N GLY A 27 -41.32 -1.46 -24.94
CA GLY A 27 -40.92 -2.86 -25.08
C GLY A 27 -39.77 -3.15 -26.05
N VAL A 28 -38.96 -2.15 -26.41
CA VAL A 28 -37.82 -2.32 -27.32
C VAL A 28 -36.55 -2.73 -26.58
N GLU A 29 -35.95 -3.85 -27.01
CA GLU A 29 -34.62 -4.32 -26.60
C GLU A 29 -33.58 -3.81 -27.63
N CYS A 30 -32.61 -3.02 -27.17
CA CYS A 30 -31.52 -2.53 -28.00
C CYS A 30 -30.21 -3.20 -27.64
N ASN A 31 -29.49 -3.68 -28.66
CA ASN A 31 -28.20 -4.34 -28.51
C ASN A 31 -27.11 -3.59 -29.28
N TYR A 32 -26.13 -3.04 -28.58
CA TYR A 32 -24.97 -2.41 -29.19
C TYR A 32 -23.77 -3.34 -29.12
N LEU A 33 -23.32 -3.86 -30.25
CA LEU A 33 -22.17 -4.75 -30.33
C LEU A 33 -20.93 -3.97 -30.75
N VAL A 34 -19.90 -3.98 -29.93
CA VAL A 34 -18.59 -3.41 -30.29
C VAL A 34 -17.65 -4.57 -30.58
N THR A 35 -17.05 -4.58 -31.77
CA THR A 35 -16.07 -5.57 -32.21
C THR A 35 -14.82 -4.86 -32.71
N VAL A 36 -13.72 -4.96 -31.96
CA VAL A 36 -12.43 -4.41 -32.36
C VAL A 36 -11.56 -5.49 -33.03
N TYR A 37 -10.37 -5.11 -33.47
CA TYR A 37 -9.42 -5.98 -34.17
C TYR A 37 -8.85 -7.07 -33.23
N LEU A 38 -8.43 -8.20 -33.81
CA LEU A 38 -7.90 -9.35 -33.04
C LEU A 38 -6.66 -8.95 -32.23
N GLY A 39 -6.56 -9.46 -31.00
CA GLY A 39 -5.50 -9.08 -30.05
C GLY A 39 -5.78 -7.81 -29.27
N TYR A 40 -6.95 -7.19 -29.43
CA TYR A 40 -7.38 -6.01 -28.69
C TYR A 40 -8.71 -6.28 -27.99
N GLY A 41 -8.88 -5.69 -26.81
CA GLY A 41 -10.08 -5.73 -26.00
C GLY A 41 -10.77 -4.37 -26.02
N VAL A 42 -11.99 -4.32 -25.50
CA VAL A 42 -12.80 -3.11 -25.43
C VAL A 42 -12.84 -2.66 -23.98
N GLU A 43 -12.30 -1.48 -23.72
CA GLU A 43 -12.49 -0.77 -22.48
C GLU A 43 -13.68 0.18 -22.66
N VAL A 44 -14.68 0.11 -21.77
CA VAL A 44 -15.87 0.95 -21.78
C VAL A 44 -15.90 1.79 -20.52
N GLN A 45 -15.93 3.11 -20.68
CA GLN A 45 -16.07 4.09 -19.63
C GLN A 45 -17.47 4.70 -19.64
N VAL A 46 -18.11 4.74 -18.47
CA VAL A 46 -19.41 5.41 -18.30
C VAL A 46 -19.21 6.92 -18.22
N SER A 47 -19.51 7.65 -19.30
CA SER A 47 -19.23 9.09 -19.43
C SER A 47 -20.31 9.97 -18.78
N ALA A 48 -21.58 9.59 -18.96
CA ALA A 48 -22.74 10.25 -18.36
C ALA A 48 -23.82 9.22 -18.05
N LYS A 49 -24.45 9.32 -16.87
CA LYS A 49 -25.55 8.46 -16.42
C LYS A 49 -26.73 9.33 -15.97
N ILE A 50 -27.85 9.22 -16.68
CA ILE A 50 -29.18 9.59 -16.20
C ILE A 50 -30.04 8.34 -16.41
N VAL A 51 -30.13 7.49 -15.39
CA VAL A 51 -30.93 6.24 -15.43
C VAL A 51 -32.10 6.41 -14.48
N LEU A 52 -33.30 6.14 -14.98
CA LEU A 52 -34.56 6.24 -14.24
C LEU A 52 -34.99 4.84 -13.77
N GLU A 53 -35.82 4.76 -12.73
CA GLU A 53 -36.32 3.48 -12.19
C GLU A 53 -37.07 2.68 -13.28
N GLY A 54 -36.53 1.51 -13.66
CA GLY A 54 -37.12 0.59 -14.67
C GLY A 54 -36.25 0.27 -15.89
N GLU A 55 -35.10 0.93 -16.07
CA GLU A 55 -34.22 0.76 -17.24
C GLU A 55 -33.04 -0.19 -16.99
N GLN A 56 -33.07 -1.40 -17.56
CA GLN A 56 -32.01 -2.39 -17.39
C GLN A 56 -30.90 -2.23 -18.44
N VAL A 57 -29.66 -2.10 -17.97
CA VAL A 57 -28.45 -2.12 -18.81
C VAL A 57 -27.55 -3.26 -18.40
N ILE A 58 -27.17 -4.09 -19.36
CA ILE A 58 -26.25 -5.21 -19.17
C ILE A 58 -25.08 -5.03 -20.13
N VAL A 59 -23.88 -5.03 -19.60
CA VAL A 59 -22.64 -5.03 -20.37
C VAL A 59 -22.00 -6.40 -20.24
N GLU A 60 -21.81 -7.10 -21.35
CA GLU A 60 -21.29 -8.46 -21.40
C GLU A 60 -20.14 -8.60 -22.41
N ASP A 61 -19.13 -9.38 -22.05
CA ASP A 61 -18.10 -9.85 -22.98
C ASP A 61 -18.64 -11.05 -23.77
N THR A 62 -18.70 -10.95 -25.10
CA THR A 62 -19.29 -11.97 -25.97
C THR A 62 -18.29 -12.77 -26.78
N GLY A 63 -17.00 -12.44 -26.73
CA GLY A 63 -15.98 -13.15 -27.51
C GLY A 63 -15.49 -14.45 -26.86
N GLY A 64 -15.93 -14.76 -25.64
CA GLY A 64 -15.66 -16.03 -24.97
C GLY A 64 -16.46 -17.22 -25.53
N ARG A 65 -16.29 -18.40 -24.92
CA ARG A 65 -17.18 -19.55 -25.20
C ARG A 65 -18.60 -19.32 -24.67
N GLU A 66 -18.70 -18.58 -23.58
CA GLU A 66 -19.94 -18.15 -22.94
C GLU A 66 -19.85 -16.64 -22.67
N PRO A 67 -20.97 -15.90 -22.78
CA PRO A 67 -21.00 -14.48 -22.46
C PRO A 67 -20.70 -14.26 -20.97
N PHE A 68 -19.79 -13.34 -20.66
CA PHE A 68 -19.48 -12.98 -19.28
C PHE A 68 -20.01 -11.58 -18.94
N ILE A 69 -20.87 -11.47 -17.93
CA ILE A 69 -21.44 -10.19 -17.51
C ILE A 69 -20.37 -9.37 -16.79
N LEU A 70 -19.98 -8.24 -17.40
CA LEU A 70 -19.02 -7.29 -16.84
C LEU A 70 -19.68 -6.31 -15.87
N ALA A 71 -20.92 -5.89 -16.15
CA ALA A 71 -21.71 -5.04 -15.27
C ALA A 71 -23.21 -5.15 -15.55
N ASN A 72 -24.00 -4.83 -14.53
CA ASN A 72 -25.46 -4.68 -14.59
C ASN A 72 -25.89 -3.30 -14.04
N GLU A 73 -27.18 -3.01 -14.14
CA GLU A 73 -27.79 -1.72 -13.78
C GLU A 73 -27.42 -1.20 -12.38
N SER A 74 -27.34 -2.09 -11.38
CA SER A 74 -27.04 -1.76 -9.99
C SER A 74 -25.58 -1.33 -9.74
N VAL A 75 -24.66 -1.60 -10.67
CA VAL A 75 -23.21 -1.35 -10.51
C VAL A 75 -22.70 -0.21 -11.40
N LEU A 76 -23.44 0.16 -12.45
CA LEU A 76 -23.01 1.20 -13.40
C LEU A 76 -23.03 2.59 -12.75
N MET A 77 -21.87 3.17 -12.44
CA MET A 77 -21.71 4.54 -11.91
C MET A 77 -20.93 5.39 -12.91
N ARG A 78 -21.13 6.72 -12.91
CA ARG A 78 -20.34 7.63 -13.76
C ARG A 78 -18.84 7.48 -13.41
N GLY A 79 -18.00 7.33 -14.43
CA GLY A 79 -16.57 7.10 -14.26
C GLY A 79 -16.15 5.64 -14.08
N LEU A 80 -17.10 4.70 -13.99
CA LEU A 80 -16.79 3.26 -13.97
C LEU A 80 -16.13 2.85 -15.30
N ILE A 81 -15.06 2.07 -15.20
CA ILE A 81 -14.32 1.51 -16.33
C ILE A 81 -14.50 0.00 -16.33
N LEU A 82 -14.99 -0.55 -17.44
CA LEU A 82 -15.18 -1.97 -17.68
C LEU A 82 -14.20 -2.42 -18.76
N ARG A 83 -13.54 -3.57 -18.59
CA ARG A 83 -12.60 -4.11 -19.57
C ARG A 83 -13.02 -5.52 -19.96
N SER A 84 -13.18 -5.76 -21.26
CA SER A 84 -13.41 -7.11 -21.79
C SER A 84 -12.12 -7.94 -21.79
N TRP A 85 -12.27 -9.26 -21.70
CA TRP A 85 -11.20 -10.24 -21.94
C TRP A 85 -11.10 -10.65 -23.41
N SER A 86 -12.10 -10.29 -24.21
CA SER A 86 -12.13 -10.53 -25.65
C SER A 86 -12.19 -9.26 -26.49
N ASN A 87 -12.11 -9.40 -27.82
CA ASN A 87 -12.30 -8.31 -28.77
C ASN A 87 -13.75 -7.91 -29.01
N GLN A 88 -14.70 -8.46 -28.25
CA GLN A 88 -16.13 -8.22 -28.43
C GLN A 88 -16.84 -7.95 -27.11
N ILE A 89 -17.67 -6.90 -27.11
CA ILE A 89 -18.54 -6.56 -25.99
C ILE A 89 -19.92 -6.22 -26.53
N SER A 90 -20.95 -6.66 -25.81
CA SER A 90 -22.36 -6.41 -26.10
C SER A 90 -22.93 -5.56 -24.97
N ILE A 91 -23.58 -4.46 -25.33
CA ILE A 91 -24.28 -3.57 -24.41
C ILE A 91 -25.76 -3.72 -24.72
N ARG A 92 -26.48 -4.43 -23.86
CA ARG A 92 -27.93 -4.60 -23.96
C ARG A 92 -28.65 -3.61 -23.08
N PHE A 93 -29.63 -2.93 -23.67
CA PHE A 93 -30.50 -1.96 -23.02
C PHE A 93 -31.95 -2.40 -23.17
N HIS A 94 -32.68 -2.40 -22.06
CA HIS A 94 -34.10 -2.73 -22.01
C HIS A 94 -34.85 -1.66 -21.21
N SER A 95 -35.96 -1.16 -21.74
CA SER A 95 -36.81 -0.15 -21.10
C SER A 95 -38.28 -0.57 -21.11
N ASP A 96 -38.93 -0.46 -19.95
CA ASP A 96 -40.33 -0.83 -19.72
C ASP A 96 -41.29 0.37 -19.65
N GLN A 97 -40.77 1.61 -19.63
CA GLN A 97 -41.57 2.84 -19.46
C GLN A 97 -41.68 3.72 -20.72
N GLN A 98 -42.83 4.37 -20.87
CA GLN A 98 -43.23 5.13 -22.06
C GLN A 98 -42.99 6.65 -21.97
N GLN A 99 -42.48 7.20 -20.87
CA GLN A 99 -42.60 8.65 -20.61
C GLN A 99 -41.42 9.38 -19.96
N ASN A 100 -40.25 8.77 -19.77
CA ASN A 100 -39.19 9.41 -18.99
C ASN A 100 -37.79 9.20 -19.59
N SER A 101 -37.12 10.31 -19.94
CA SER A 101 -35.89 10.38 -20.74
C SER A 101 -34.63 10.05 -19.94
N GLY A 102 -34.29 8.77 -19.84
CA GLY A 102 -32.93 8.35 -19.50
C GLY A 102 -31.98 8.59 -20.68
N SER A 103 -30.75 9.01 -20.39
CA SER A 103 -29.67 9.09 -21.39
C SER A 103 -28.41 8.49 -20.79
N ILE A 104 -27.86 7.48 -21.44
CA ILE A 104 -26.59 6.86 -21.07
C ILE A 104 -25.61 7.05 -22.20
N GLN A 105 -24.43 7.55 -21.86
CA GLN A 105 -23.33 7.69 -22.79
C GLN A 105 -22.15 6.84 -22.33
N PHE A 106 -21.73 5.94 -23.21
CA PHE A 106 -20.51 5.16 -23.06
C PHE A 106 -19.44 5.73 -23.97
N HIS A 107 -18.21 5.81 -23.47
CA HIS A 107 -17.02 6.03 -24.28
C HIS A 107 -16.23 4.74 -24.29
N TYR A 108 -16.02 4.14 -25.45
CA TYR A 108 -15.22 2.92 -25.54
C TYR A 108 -13.93 3.18 -26.29
N ARG A 109 -12.88 2.47 -25.91
CA ARG A 109 -11.58 2.45 -26.60
C ARG A 109 -10.98 1.05 -26.63
N ALA A 110 -10.26 0.76 -27.70
CA ALA A 110 -9.52 -0.48 -27.88
C ALA A 110 -8.24 -0.46 -27.05
N PHE A 111 -7.94 -1.55 -26.35
CA PHE A 111 -6.69 -1.74 -25.62
C PHE A 111 -6.06 -3.08 -25.99
N VAL A 112 -4.73 -3.20 -25.86
CA VAL A 112 -4.02 -4.44 -26.23
C VAL A 112 -4.35 -5.57 -25.24
N LEU A 113 -4.86 -6.70 -25.73
CA LEU A 113 -5.06 -7.89 -24.90
C LEU A 113 -3.71 -8.49 -24.51
N SER A 114 -3.71 -9.11 -23.33
CA SER A 114 -2.54 -9.81 -22.82
C SER A 114 -2.90 -11.27 -22.57
N CYS A 115 -1.98 -12.18 -22.88
CA CYS A 115 -2.07 -13.55 -22.43
C CYS A 115 -2.03 -13.59 -20.89
N SER A 116 -2.68 -14.59 -20.28
CA SER A 116 -2.55 -14.84 -18.85
C SER A 116 -1.09 -15.18 -18.49
N LEU A 117 -0.64 -14.83 -17.29
CA LEU A 117 0.67 -15.25 -16.81
C LEU A 117 0.76 -16.79 -16.83
N PRO A 118 1.74 -17.40 -17.52
CA PRO A 118 1.89 -18.85 -17.57
C PRO A 118 2.10 -19.41 -16.17
N LYS A 119 1.50 -20.57 -15.89
CA LYS A 119 1.75 -21.25 -14.62
C LYS A 119 3.15 -21.86 -14.62
N GLU A 120 3.88 -21.61 -13.54
CA GLU A 120 5.21 -22.16 -13.35
C GLU A 120 5.17 -23.69 -13.13
N PRO A 121 6.00 -24.48 -13.82
CA PRO A 121 5.99 -25.93 -13.69
C PRO A 121 6.60 -26.35 -12.34
N ALA A 122 6.01 -27.35 -11.69
CA ALA A 122 6.59 -27.92 -10.46
C ALA A 122 7.99 -28.48 -10.76
N GLY A 123 9.01 -28.02 -10.02
CA GLY A 123 10.40 -28.41 -10.29
C GLY A 123 11.05 -27.67 -11.46
N GLY A 124 10.52 -26.51 -11.86
CA GLY A 124 11.12 -25.64 -12.86
C GLY A 124 10.68 -24.18 -12.71
N GLU A 125 11.07 -23.38 -13.68
CA GLU A 125 10.83 -21.94 -13.74
C GLU A 125 10.27 -21.53 -15.11
N VAL A 126 9.61 -20.38 -15.14
CA VAL A 126 9.18 -19.73 -16.39
C VAL A 126 9.64 -18.27 -16.43
N SER A 127 10.32 -17.89 -17.51
CA SER A 127 10.66 -16.50 -17.77
C SER A 127 9.86 -15.99 -18.96
N VAL A 128 9.19 -14.84 -18.81
CA VAL A 128 8.32 -14.26 -19.84
C VAL A 128 8.89 -12.92 -20.28
N THR A 129 8.93 -12.65 -21.59
CA THR A 129 9.39 -11.36 -22.13
C THR A 129 8.36 -10.26 -21.93
N HIS A 130 7.13 -10.50 -22.39
CA HIS A 130 5.94 -9.69 -22.13
C HIS A 130 4.68 -10.53 -22.40
N LEU A 131 3.53 -10.09 -21.88
CA LEU A 131 2.26 -10.80 -22.04
C LEU A 131 1.48 -10.38 -23.29
N HIS A 132 1.92 -9.34 -24.01
CA HIS A 132 1.31 -8.94 -25.27
C HIS A 132 1.65 -9.92 -26.40
N ALA A 133 0.90 -9.81 -27.49
CA ALA A 133 1.10 -10.55 -28.73
C ALA A 133 2.56 -10.58 -29.20
N GLY A 134 3.05 -11.76 -29.60
CA GLY A 134 4.44 -11.96 -29.96
C GLY A 134 5.38 -12.17 -28.77
N GLY A 135 4.87 -12.03 -27.54
CA GLY A 135 5.59 -12.34 -26.31
C GLY A 135 5.90 -13.82 -26.18
N GLU A 136 6.97 -14.14 -25.48
CA GLU A 136 7.56 -15.47 -25.41
C GLU A 136 7.73 -15.90 -23.96
N ALA A 137 7.28 -17.12 -23.65
CA ALA A 137 7.43 -17.77 -22.36
C ALA A 137 8.42 -18.94 -22.48
N TYR A 138 9.57 -18.79 -21.82
CA TYR A 138 10.66 -19.77 -21.80
C TYR A 138 10.55 -20.63 -20.55
N PHE A 139 10.52 -21.94 -20.74
CA PHE A 139 10.42 -22.90 -19.65
C PHE A 139 11.72 -23.65 -19.45
N ARG A 140 12.18 -23.71 -18.21
CA ARG A 140 13.37 -24.48 -17.80
C ARG A 140 13.04 -25.33 -16.60
N CYS A 141 13.64 -26.52 -16.52
CA CYS A 141 13.51 -27.37 -15.36
C CYS A 141 14.74 -27.23 -14.47
N PHE A 142 14.54 -27.31 -13.15
CA PHE A 142 15.63 -27.38 -12.20
C PHE A 142 16.43 -28.68 -12.38
N THR A 143 17.67 -28.68 -11.89
CA THR A 143 18.53 -29.87 -11.90
C THR A 143 17.82 -31.05 -11.23
N GLY A 144 17.86 -32.22 -11.86
CA GLY A 144 17.14 -33.42 -11.45
C GLY A 144 15.83 -33.68 -12.21
N TYR A 145 15.33 -32.69 -12.95
CA TYR A 145 14.13 -32.81 -13.77
C TYR A 145 14.43 -32.72 -15.27
N LYS A 146 13.55 -33.33 -16.06
CA LYS A 146 13.56 -33.25 -17.52
C LYS A 146 12.29 -32.61 -18.02
N LEU A 147 12.43 -31.65 -18.95
CA LEU A 147 11.29 -30.98 -19.55
C LEU A 147 10.53 -31.90 -20.50
N GLN A 148 9.24 -32.09 -20.24
CA GLN A 148 8.30 -32.81 -21.08
C GLN A 148 7.28 -31.82 -21.66
N GLY A 149 7.45 -31.49 -22.94
CA GLY A 149 6.60 -30.54 -23.66
C GLY A 149 7.40 -29.48 -24.41
N PRO A 150 6.74 -28.41 -24.88
CA PRO A 150 7.42 -27.32 -25.58
C PRO A 150 8.27 -26.48 -24.61
N LYS A 151 9.53 -26.20 -24.98
CA LYS A 151 10.41 -25.29 -24.23
C LYS A 151 10.05 -23.80 -24.34
N MET A 152 9.16 -23.49 -25.29
CA MET A 152 8.81 -22.14 -25.67
C MET A 152 7.35 -22.07 -26.11
N LEU A 153 6.62 -21.12 -25.54
CA LEU A 153 5.26 -20.76 -25.97
C LEU A 153 5.23 -19.29 -26.40
N THR A 154 4.53 -19.00 -27.49
CA THR A 154 4.37 -17.65 -28.02
C THR A 154 2.94 -17.17 -27.81
N CYS A 155 2.75 -15.95 -27.32
CA CYS A 155 1.43 -15.33 -27.16
C CYS A 155 0.87 -14.92 -28.53
N ARG A 156 -0.34 -15.38 -28.86
CA ARG A 156 -0.96 -15.18 -30.18
C ARG A 156 -2.21 -14.31 -30.10
N ASN A 157 -2.38 -13.48 -31.15
CA ASN A 157 -3.58 -12.69 -31.35
C ASN A 157 -4.75 -13.59 -31.77
N ALA A 158 -5.87 -13.43 -31.05
CA ALA A 158 -7.17 -13.96 -31.40
C ALA A 158 -8.24 -13.11 -30.71
N THR A 159 -9.48 -13.58 -30.74
CA THR A 159 -10.60 -12.98 -30.00
C THR A 159 -10.29 -12.86 -28.52
N THR A 160 -9.70 -13.90 -27.93
CA THR A 160 -9.04 -13.85 -26.63
C THR A 160 -7.56 -14.19 -26.84
N ALA A 161 -6.65 -13.40 -26.30
CA ALA A 161 -5.21 -13.68 -26.41
C ALA A 161 -4.87 -15.00 -25.72
N TYR A 162 -4.11 -15.87 -26.38
CA TYR A 162 -3.79 -17.22 -25.87
C TYR A 162 -2.36 -17.65 -26.20
N TRP A 163 -1.81 -18.54 -25.37
CA TRP A 163 -0.50 -19.15 -25.60
C TRP A 163 -0.57 -20.21 -26.70
N SER A 164 0.46 -20.29 -27.55
CA SER A 164 0.52 -21.21 -28.70
C SER A 164 0.37 -22.70 -28.38
N GLY A 165 0.40 -23.09 -27.11
CA GLY A 165 0.28 -24.45 -26.63
C GLY A 165 0.06 -24.50 -25.12
N LYS A 166 0.06 -25.72 -24.59
CA LYS A 166 -0.04 -25.98 -23.14
C LYS A 166 1.33 -25.91 -22.49
N GLU A 167 1.37 -25.47 -21.23
CA GLU A 167 2.57 -25.42 -20.41
C GLU A 167 3.21 -26.82 -20.31
N PRO A 168 4.54 -26.92 -20.46
CA PRO A 168 5.27 -28.17 -20.29
C PRO A 168 5.30 -28.60 -18.82
N ARG A 169 5.72 -29.84 -18.58
CA ARG A 169 5.92 -30.39 -17.22
C ARG A 169 7.37 -30.75 -17.01
N CYS A 170 7.89 -30.48 -15.81
CA CYS A 170 9.18 -30.96 -15.38
C CYS A 170 8.98 -32.30 -14.66
N VAL A 171 9.61 -33.36 -15.17
CA VAL A 171 9.44 -34.72 -14.65
C VAL A 171 10.78 -35.26 -14.18
N ALA A 172 10.81 -35.76 -12.96
CA ALA A 172 11.98 -36.40 -12.37
C ALA A 172 12.30 -37.73 -13.07
N SER A 173 13.57 -37.99 -13.33
CA SER A 173 14.01 -39.23 -13.98
C SER A 173 14.22 -40.34 -12.95
N CYS A 174 13.56 -41.49 -13.13
CA CYS A 174 13.78 -42.67 -12.31
C CYS A 174 15.01 -43.44 -12.81
N GLY A 175 16.15 -43.18 -12.18
CA GLY A 175 17.43 -43.83 -12.47
C GLY A 175 18.23 -43.25 -13.64
N GLY A 176 19.43 -43.82 -13.83
CA GLY A 176 20.37 -43.45 -14.89
C GLY A 176 21.81 -43.30 -14.41
N MET A 177 22.75 -43.19 -15.35
CA MET A 177 24.17 -42.95 -15.05
C MET A 177 24.51 -41.47 -15.29
N ILE A 178 25.02 -40.80 -14.27
CA ILE A 178 25.49 -39.42 -14.33
C ILE A 178 27.02 -39.45 -14.38
N LYS A 179 27.56 -39.30 -15.59
CA LYS A 179 29.01 -39.24 -15.82
C LYS A 179 29.54 -37.83 -15.62
N ASN A 180 30.77 -37.74 -15.12
CA ASN A 180 31.42 -36.47 -14.82
C ASN A 180 30.56 -35.60 -13.89
N ALA A 181 30.00 -36.25 -12.87
CA ALA A 181 29.15 -35.66 -11.85
C ALA A 181 30.00 -34.67 -11.02
N THR A 182 29.82 -33.38 -11.27
CA THR A 182 30.54 -32.29 -10.57
C THR A 182 29.66 -31.64 -9.52
N TYR A 183 28.43 -31.29 -9.89
CA TYR A 183 27.41 -30.81 -8.99
C TYR A 183 26.04 -31.11 -9.60
N GLY A 184 25.06 -31.42 -8.76
CA GLY A 184 23.68 -31.57 -9.23
C GLY A 184 22.73 -32.07 -8.14
N ARG A 185 21.54 -32.47 -8.58
CA ARG A 185 20.44 -32.86 -7.71
C ARG A 185 19.71 -34.07 -8.27
N ILE A 186 19.34 -34.99 -7.38
CA ILE A 186 18.50 -36.16 -7.67
C ILE A 186 17.24 -36.04 -6.83
N VAL A 187 16.10 -36.30 -7.45
CA VAL A 187 14.81 -36.35 -6.77
C VAL A 187 14.04 -37.59 -7.15
N SER A 188 13.23 -38.08 -6.20
CA SER A 188 12.29 -39.16 -6.45
C SER A 188 11.21 -38.74 -7.44
N PRO A 189 10.69 -39.66 -8.27
CA PRO A 189 9.53 -39.39 -9.12
C PRO A 189 8.37 -38.82 -8.32
N GLY A 190 7.77 -37.71 -8.77
CA GLY A 190 6.63 -37.07 -8.10
C GLY A 190 6.99 -35.90 -7.17
N PHE A 191 8.24 -35.79 -6.70
CA PHE A 191 8.69 -34.68 -5.84
C PHE A 191 8.47 -33.33 -6.53
N PRO A 192 7.99 -32.27 -5.84
CA PRO A 192 7.74 -32.14 -4.40
C PRO A 192 6.38 -32.69 -3.92
N GLY A 193 5.58 -33.29 -4.81
CA GLY A 193 4.39 -34.05 -4.44
C GLY A 193 4.75 -35.49 -4.05
N ASN A 194 3.73 -36.33 -3.88
CA ASN A 194 3.95 -37.70 -3.48
C ASN A 194 4.51 -38.57 -4.61
N TYR A 195 5.42 -39.49 -4.27
CA TYR A 195 5.89 -40.50 -5.23
C TYR A 195 4.82 -41.54 -5.56
N SER A 196 5.08 -42.34 -6.59
CA SER A 196 4.20 -43.45 -6.98
C SER A 196 4.62 -44.76 -6.34
N ASN A 197 3.67 -45.69 -6.21
CA ASN A 197 3.92 -47.04 -5.69
C ASN A 197 4.67 -47.88 -6.73
N ASN A 198 5.37 -48.92 -6.27
CA ASN A 198 6.11 -49.92 -7.05
C ASN A 198 7.22 -49.33 -7.91
N LEU A 199 7.92 -48.32 -7.39
CA LEU A 199 9.09 -47.74 -8.05
C LEU A 199 10.35 -48.51 -7.66
N THR A 200 11.27 -48.62 -8.60
CA THR A 200 12.63 -49.09 -8.36
C THR A 200 13.55 -48.28 -9.24
N CYS A 201 14.18 -47.28 -8.65
CA CYS A 201 15.04 -46.34 -9.34
C CYS A 201 16.50 -46.54 -8.91
N HIS A 202 17.41 -46.59 -9.88
CA HIS A 202 18.84 -46.75 -9.64
C HIS A 202 19.64 -45.66 -10.33
N TRP A 203 20.38 -44.86 -9.56
CA TRP A 203 21.30 -43.87 -10.09
C TRP A 203 22.74 -44.27 -9.81
N VAL A 204 23.61 -44.04 -10.79
CA VAL A 204 25.06 -44.20 -10.64
C VAL A 204 25.72 -42.85 -10.88
N LEU A 205 26.34 -42.31 -9.84
CA LEU A 205 27.16 -41.11 -9.93
C LEU A 205 28.60 -41.50 -10.23
N GLU A 206 29.22 -40.85 -11.20
CA GLU A 206 30.64 -40.98 -11.52
C GLU A 206 31.28 -39.59 -11.53
N ALA A 207 32.02 -39.27 -10.47
CA ALA A 207 32.81 -38.05 -10.36
C ALA A 207 34.05 -38.07 -11.28
N PRO A 208 34.64 -36.90 -11.57
CA PRO A 208 35.91 -36.82 -12.29
C PRO A 208 37.02 -37.62 -11.59
N GLU A 209 38.08 -37.96 -12.34
CA GLU A 209 39.23 -38.61 -11.73
C GLU A 209 39.88 -37.72 -10.66
N GLY A 210 40.36 -38.35 -9.59
CA GLY A 210 40.93 -37.63 -8.43
C GLY A 210 39.91 -36.99 -7.49
N HIS A 211 38.61 -37.11 -7.74
CA HIS A 211 37.56 -36.53 -6.89
C HIS A 211 36.85 -37.59 -6.03
N ARG A 212 36.16 -37.13 -4.98
CA ARG A 212 35.15 -37.87 -4.22
C ARG A 212 33.80 -37.17 -4.37
N LEU A 213 32.73 -37.90 -4.10
CA LEU A 213 31.37 -37.40 -4.00
C LEU A 213 30.95 -37.16 -2.54
N HIS A 214 30.30 -36.03 -2.29
CA HIS A 214 29.52 -35.75 -1.08
C HIS A 214 28.04 -35.66 -1.46
N ILE A 215 27.17 -36.20 -0.60
CA ILE A 215 25.72 -36.13 -0.72
C ILE A 215 25.18 -35.30 0.42
N HIS A 216 24.44 -34.24 0.10
CA HIS A 216 23.66 -33.48 1.06
C HIS A 216 22.17 -33.83 0.93
N PHE A 217 21.51 -34.05 2.07
CA PHE A 217 20.08 -34.39 2.11
C PHE A 217 19.21 -33.13 2.19
N GLU A 218 18.40 -32.87 1.17
CA GLU A 218 17.49 -31.73 1.17
C GLU A 218 16.15 -32.09 1.82
N LYS A 219 15.66 -33.30 1.55
CA LYS A 219 14.47 -33.90 2.16
C LYS A 219 14.49 -35.41 1.94
N VAL A 220 14.16 -36.18 2.97
CA VAL A 220 13.79 -37.58 2.82
C VAL A 220 12.58 -37.80 3.71
N ALA A 221 11.44 -38.07 3.09
CA ALA A 221 10.19 -38.39 3.75
C ALA A 221 9.56 -39.56 3.00
N LEU A 222 9.70 -40.75 3.57
CA LEU A 222 9.20 -42.01 3.02
C LEU A 222 7.98 -42.46 3.82
N ALA A 223 7.18 -43.36 3.27
CA ALA A 223 6.16 -44.06 4.06
C ALA A 223 6.87 -44.96 5.08
N GLU A 224 6.29 -45.11 6.28
CA GLU A 224 6.92 -45.84 7.39
C GLU A 224 7.06 -47.34 7.13
N ASP A 225 6.25 -47.88 6.20
CA ASP A 225 6.25 -49.28 5.82
C ASP A 225 7.02 -49.48 4.49
N ASP A 226 8.11 -50.26 4.52
CA ASP A 226 8.77 -50.88 3.36
C ASP A 226 9.33 -49.99 2.21
N ASP A 227 9.22 -48.67 2.28
CA ASP A 227 9.87 -47.74 1.34
C ASP A 227 11.31 -47.40 1.77
N ARG A 228 12.27 -47.40 0.84
CA ARG A 228 13.70 -47.31 1.21
C ARG A 228 14.51 -46.41 0.27
N LEU A 229 15.39 -45.60 0.87
CA LEU A 229 16.47 -44.89 0.19
C LEU A 229 17.81 -45.44 0.67
N LEU A 230 18.60 -45.97 -0.26
CA LEU A 230 19.87 -46.63 0.03
C LEU A 230 20.98 -46.03 -0.83
N ILE A 231 22.08 -45.61 -0.20
CA ILE A 231 23.27 -45.06 -0.86
C ILE A 231 24.45 -45.99 -0.57
N LYS A 232 25.16 -46.39 -1.61
CA LYS A 232 26.26 -47.37 -1.57
C LYS A 232 27.55 -46.80 -2.15
N ASN A 233 28.67 -47.21 -1.58
CA ASN A 233 30.03 -46.76 -1.93
C ASN A 233 30.60 -47.58 -3.09
N GLY A 234 30.18 -47.26 -4.31
CA GLY A 234 30.61 -47.96 -5.51
C GLY A 234 29.67 -47.70 -6.68
N ASN A 235 29.75 -48.53 -7.71
CA ASN A 235 29.00 -48.35 -8.96
C ASN A 235 28.00 -49.47 -9.26
N ASN A 236 27.73 -50.34 -8.29
CA ASN A 236 26.89 -51.52 -8.46
C ASN A 236 26.07 -51.81 -7.21
N ILE A 237 25.09 -52.71 -7.35
CA ILE A 237 24.14 -53.06 -6.29
C ILE A 237 24.79 -53.80 -5.10
N ASP A 238 25.92 -54.49 -5.32
CA ASP A 238 26.64 -55.24 -4.28
C ASP A 238 27.63 -54.38 -3.49
N SER A 239 27.74 -53.09 -3.83
CA SER A 239 28.63 -52.15 -3.15
C SER A 239 28.18 -51.91 -1.70
N PRO A 240 29.12 -51.68 -0.76
CA PRO A 240 28.79 -51.53 0.66
C PRO A 240 27.93 -50.28 0.91
N PRO A 241 26.90 -50.33 1.77
CA PRO A 241 26.08 -49.18 2.09
C PRO A 241 26.87 -48.13 2.88
N VAL A 242 26.57 -46.86 2.61
CA VAL A 242 27.04 -45.68 3.37
C VAL A 242 25.89 -44.92 4.02
N TYR A 243 24.66 -45.12 3.52
CA TYR A 243 23.45 -44.64 4.15
C TYR A 243 22.30 -45.57 3.80
N ASP A 244 21.49 -45.89 4.81
CA ASP A 244 20.29 -46.70 4.69
C ASP A 244 19.18 -46.10 5.54
N SER A 245 18.07 -45.72 4.90
CA SER A 245 16.93 -45.11 5.60
C SER A 245 16.28 -46.01 6.67
N TYR A 246 16.55 -47.32 6.68
CA TYR A 246 16.05 -48.22 7.73
C TYR A 246 16.95 -48.32 8.94
N GLU A 247 18.23 -48.02 8.79
CA GLU A 247 19.19 -48.15 9.88
C GLU A 247 19.34 -46.84 10.68
N VAL A 248 18.67 -45.76 10.23
CA VAL A 248 18.84 -44.42 10.81
C VAL A 248 17.49 -43.74 11.07
N GLU A 249 17.31 -43.21 12.28
CA GLU A 249 16.09 -42.50 12.70
C GLU A 249 16.02 -41.06 12.17
N TYR A 250 17.17 -40.38 12.04
CA TYR A 250 17.26 -38.99 11.59
C TYR A 250 18.25 -38.84 10.43
N LEU A 251 18.00 -37.90 9.53
CA LEU A 251 18.94 -37.61 8.45
C LEU A 251 20.26 -37.05 9.01
N PRO A 252 21.44 -37.51 8.52
CA PRO A 252 22.71 -36.96 8.94
C PRO A 252 22.87 -35.55 8.36
N ASN A 253 22.98 -34.55 9.24
CA ASN A 253 23.12 -33.14 8.85
C ASN A 253 24.37 -32.90 7.98
N GLU A 254 25.49 -33.55 8.34
CA GLU A 254 26.77 -33.52 7.59
C GLU A 254 26.71 -34.21 6.21
N GLY A 255 25.62 -34.91 5.91
CA GLY A 255 25.48 -35.67 4.67
C GLY A 255 26.26 -36.98 4.67
N VAL A 256 26.60 -37.47 3.47
CA VAL A 256 27.29 -38.76 3.28
C VAL A 256 28.46 -38.61 2.31
N LEU A 257 29.60 -39.19 2.67
CA LEU A 257 30.83 -39.16 1.90
C LEU A 257 31.13 -40.49 1.21
N SER A 258 31.48 -40.42 -0.06
CA SER A 258 32.06 -41.56 -0.79
C SER A 258 33.56 -41.72 -0.48
N THR A 259 34.06 -42.95 -0.62
CA THR A 259 35.51 -43.25 -0.53
C THR A 259 36.20 -43.13 -1.89
N GLY A 260 35.44 -43.35 -2.97
CA GLY A 260 35.88 -43.30 -4.35
C GLY A 260 35.18 -42.22 -5.17
N ARG A 261 35.24 -42.36 -6.50
CA ARG A 261 34.54 -41.47 -7.43
C ARG A 261 33.12 -41.93 -7.78
N TYR A 262 32.63 -43.01 -7.15
CA TYR A 262 31.36 -43.63 -7.48
C TYR A 262 30.44 -43.69 -6.27
N LEU A 263 29.17 -43.40 -6.51
CA LEU A 263 28.06 -43.72 -5.61
C LEU A 263 26.95 -44.40 -6.40
N PHE A 264 26.36 -45.43 -5.80
CA PHE A 264 25.18 -46.11 -6.30
C PHE A 264 24.02 -45.78 -5.37
N ILE A 265 22.94 -45.24 -5.92
CA ILE A 265 21.78 -44.75 -5.18
C ILE A 265 20.56 -45.53 -5.62
N GLU A 266 19.82 -46.05 -4.66
CA GLU A 266 18.65 -46.88 -4.87
C GLU A 266 17.46 -46.31 -4.10
N PHE A 267 16.35 -46.13 -4.82
CA PHE A 267 15.07 -45.71 -4.25
C PHE A 267 14.01 -46.74 -4.64
N THR A 268 13.44 -47.39 -3.64
CA THR A 268 12.43 -48.45 -3.83
C THR A 268 11.17 -48.10 -3.08
N THR A 269 10.02 -48.30 -3.73
CA THR A 269 8.71 -48.12 -3.12
C THR A 269 7.84 -49.36 -3.25
N ASP A 270 7.01 -49.61 -2.25
CA ASP A 270 6.12 -50.76 -2.15
C ASP A 270 4.79 -50.54 -2.92
N ALA A 271 3.77 -51.35 -2.65
CA ALA A 271 2.47 -51.24 -3.31
C ALA A 271 1.50 -50.24 -2.65
N THR A 272 1.79 -49.70 -1.46
CA THR A 272 0.81 -48.98 -0.63
C THR A 272 1.40 -47.78 0.08
N MET A 273 0.56 -46.76 0.30
CA MET A 273 1.00 -45.49 0.91
C MET A 273 2.07 -44.76 0.08
N THR A 274 2.09 -43.44 0.23
CA THR A 274 3.05 -42.59 -0.48
C THR A 274 3.37 -41.43 0.43
N SER A 275 4.59 -40.91 0.31
CA SER A 275 5.02 -39.71 0.99
C SER A 275 5.68 -38.76 -0.01
N THR A 276 6.21 -37.63 0.47
CA THR A 276 6.82 -36.59 -0.37
C THR A 276 8.05 -37.10 -1.15
N GLY A 277 8.74 -38.10 -0.62
CA GLY A 277 9.87 -38.77 -1.28
C GLY A 277 11.23 -38.24 -0.87
N ALA A 278 12.19 -38.36 -1.77
CA ALA A 278 13.59 -38.06 -1.52
C ALA A 278 14.12 -36.98 -2.48
N ALA A 279 14.85 -36.02 -1.94
CA ALA A 279 15.60 -35.01 -2.67
C ALA A 279 17.00 -34.89 -2.06
N ILE A 280 18.01 -35.15 -2.88
CA ILE A 280 19.41 -35.12 -2.48
C ILE A 280 20.22 -34.29 -3.47
N ARG A 281 21.24 -33.61 -2.97
CA ARG A 281 22.23 -32.89 -3.75
C ARG A 281 23.54 -33.65 -3.71
N TYR A 282 24.25 -33.64 -4.82
CA TYR A 282 25.57 -34.23 -4.90
C TYR A 282 26.55 -33.20 -5.41
N GLU A 283 27.78 -33.31 -4.92
CA GLU A 283 28.91 -32.56 -5.42
C GLU A 283 30.14 -33.45 -5.50
N ALA A 284 31.06 -33.10 -6.39
CA ALA A 284 32.37 -33.71 -6.47
C ALA A 284 33.44 -32.69 -6.12
N PHE A 285 34.28 -33.06 -5.16
CA PHE A 285 35.38 -32.25 -4.67
C PHE A 285 36.69 -33.04 -4.79
N ALA A 286 37.80 -32.32 -4.92
CA ALA A 286 39.10 -32.92 -5.12
C ALA A 286 39.57 -33.67 -3.86
N LYS A 287 40.26 -34.79 -4.04
CA LYS A 287 40.93 -35.47 -2.92
C LYS A 287 42.00 -34.53 -2.33
N GLY A 288 41.90 -34.24 -1.03
CA GLY A 288 42.83 -33.35 -0.33
C GLY A 288 42.25 -31.96 -0.03
N THR A 289 40.97 -31.72 -0.29
CA THR A 289 40.22 -30.54 0.20
C THR A 289 38.97 -30.98 0.95
N CYS A 290 38.38 -30.09 1.74
CA CYS A 290 37.04 -30.29 2.28
C CYS A 290 36.00 -30.12 1.17
N TYR A 291 34.82 -30.71 1.38
CA TYR A 291 33.68 -30.55 0.49
C TYR A 291 33.08 -29.13 0.67
N GLU A 292 32.39 -28.61 -0.34
CA GLU A 292 31.76 -27.28 -0.26
C GLU A 292 30.53 -27.35 0.67
N PRO A 293 30.46 -26.55 1.74
CA PRO A 293 29.34 -26.61 2.66
C PRO A 293 28.03 -26.19 1.99
N PHE A 294 26.92 -26.68 2.54
CA PHE A 294 25.59 -26.31 2.07
C PHE A 294 24.67 -25.99 3.23
N VAL A 295 24.00 -24.84 3.14
CA VAL A 295 22.95 -24.43 4.07
C VAL A 295 21.65 -24.20 3.28
N LYS A 296 20.59 -24.92 3.64
CA LYS A 296 19.26 -24.77 3.03
C LYS A 296 18.62 -23.48 3.56
N TYR A 297 18.14 -22.60 2.67
CA TYR A 297 17.55 -21.29 3.04
C TYR A 297 18.54 -20.35 3.76
N GLY A 298 19.77 -20.32 3.27
CA GLY A 298 20.81 -19.43 3.76
C GLY A 298 21.94 -19.30 2.76
N ASN A 299 22.98 -18.61 3.19
CA ASN A 299 24.20 -18.40 2.44
C ASN A 299 25.42 -18.55 3.35
N PHE A 300 26.60 -18.73 2.76
CA PHE A 300 27.85 -18.79 3.50
C PHE A 300 28.94 -17.96 2.83
N SER A 301 29.95 -17.58 3.62
CA SER A 301 31.17 -16.95 3.14
C SER A 301 32.38 -17.79 3.54
N SER A 302 33.31 -17.99 2.61
CA SER A 302 34.54 -18.77 2.85
C SER A 302 35.77 -17.89 2.80
N SER A 303 36.72 -18.13 3.69
CA SER A 303 38.05 -17.48 3.66
C SER A 303 38.91 -17.94 2.48
N ASP A 304 38.64 -19.13 1.94
CA ASP A 304 39.33 -19.72 0.78
C ASP A 304 38.34 -20.47 -0.12
N SER A 305 38.18 -19.98 -1.35
CA SER A 305 37.31 -20.58 -2.38
C SER A 305 37.64 -22.04 -2.73
N THR A 306 38.83 -22.53 -2.40
CA THR A 306 39.23 -23.92 -2.67
C THR A 306 38.95 -24.87 -1.51
N ASN A 307 38.45 -24.37 -0.39
CA ASN A 307 38.18 -25.12 0.84
C ASN A 307 39.36 -26.02 1.25
N SER A 308 40.57 -25.48 1.13
CA SER A 308 41.79 -26.16 1.52
C SER A 308 41.91 -26.24 3.06
N VAL A 309 42.84 -27.05 3.56
CA VAL A 309 43.03 -27.20 5.01
C VAL A 309 43.40 -25.85 5.65
N GLY A 310 42.66 -25.45 6.67
CA GLY A 310 42.69 -24.13 7.30
C GLY A 310 41.67 -23.12 6.74
N ALA A 311 40.86 -23.51 5.75
CA ALA A 311 39.73 -22.70 5.29
C ALA A 311 38.67 -22.60 6.39
N VAL A 312 38.08 -21.41 6.54
CA VAL A 312 37.05 -21.10 7.53
C VAL A 312 35.81 -20.62 6.78
N VAL A 313 34.66 -21.16 7.16
CA VAL A 313 33.36 -20.84 6.56
C VAL A 313 32.41 -20.30 7.61
N GLU A 314 31.76 -19.19 7.33
CA GLU A 314 30.76 -18.54 8.18
C GLU A 314 29.39 -18.55 7.48
N PHE A 315 28.35 -18.94 8.22
CA PHE A 315 26.98 -19.12 7.71
C PHE A 315 26.03 -18.01 8.14
N SER A 316 25.04 -17.74 7.28
CA SER A 316 23.94 -16.81 7.51
C SER A 316 22.64 -17.39 6.94
N CYS A 317 21.48 -17.13 7.56
CA CYS A 317 20.19 -17.56 7.04
C CYS A 317 19.52 -16.48 6.18
N ASP A 318 18.66 -16.91 5.26
CA ASP A 318 17.81 -16.02 4.48
C ASP A 318 16.79 -15.32 5.41
N PRO A 319 16.27 -14.13 5.04
CA PRO A 319 15.30 -13.41 5.87
C PRO A 319 14.07 -14.26 6.23
N GLY A 320 13.73 -14.28 7.53
CA GLY A 320 12.64 -15.10 8.07
C GLY A 320 13.03 -16.53 8.49
N TYR A 321 14.28 -16.94 8.21
CA TYR A 321 14.87 -18.17 8.72
C TYR A 321 15.85 -17.88 9.86
N THR A 322 15.94 -18.80 10.81
CA THR A 322 16.81 -18.71 11.98
C THR A 322 17.80 -19.87 12.01
N LEU A 323 19.01 -19.60 12.50
CA LEU A 323 20.08 -20.59 12.64
C LEU A 323 19.75 -21.56 13.78
N GLU A 324 19.44 -22.81 13.44
CA GLU A 324 19.20 -23.90 14.38
C GLU A 324 20.25 -25.00 14.15
N GLN A 325 20.65 -25.73 15.20
CA GLN A 325 21.47 -26.97 15.11
C GLN A 325 22.77 -26.88 14.28
N GLY A 326 23.93 -26.83 14.93
CA GLY A 326 25.24 -26.83 14.25
C GLY A 326 26.06 -25.59 14.61
N SER A 327 27.13 -25.34 13.86
CA SER A 327 28.06 -24.24 14.13
C SER A 327 27.94 -23.12 13.10
N VAL A 328 27.90 -21.87 13.57
CA VAL A 328 27.86 -20.67 12.70
C VAL A 328 29.17 -20.50 11.92
N VAL A 329 30.27 -21.04 12.47
CA VAL A 329 31.60 -21.03 11.86
C VAL A 329 32.19 -22.43 11.91
N ILE A 330 32.72 -22.91 10.79
CA ILE A 330 33.42 -24.20 10.68
C ILE A 330 34.80 -24.01 10.03
N GLU A 331 35.73 -24.92 10.33
CA GLU A 331 37.10 -24.89 9.80
C GLU A 331 37.50 -26.26 9.22
N CYS A 332 38.15 -26.24 8.05
CA CYS A 332 38.63 -27.44 7.38
C CYS A 332 39.92 -27.92 8.05
N MET A 333 39.86 -29.05 8.74
CA MET A 333 40.94 -29.62 9.52
C MET A 333 41.49 -30.89 8.87
N ASP A 334 42.61 -31.40 9.44
CA ASP A 334 43.30 -32.64 9.04
C ASP A 334 43.98 -32.61 7.66
N ALA A 335 45.32 -32.55 7.65
CA ALA A 335 46.12 -32.54 6.43
C ALA A 335 46.18 -33.89 5.69
N GLN A 336 45.86 -35.01 6.35
CA GLN A 336 45.91 -36.36 5.78
C GLN A 336 44.55 -36.79 5.22
N ASN A 337 43.46 -36.43 5.91
CA ASN A 337 42.09 -36.63 5.45
C ASN A 337 41.24 -35.39 5.76
N PRO A 338 41.26 -34.38 4.88
CA PRO A 338 40.57 -33.12 5.12
C PRO A 338 39.08 -33.28 5.41
N GLN A 339 38.63 -32.74 6.55
CA GLN A 339 37.25 -32.77 7.04
C GLN A 339 36.91 -31.50 7.83
N TRP A 340 35.65 -31.07 7.78
CA TRP A 340 35.16 -30.00 8.64
C TRP A 340 35.17 -30.44 10.12
N ASN A 341 35.56 -29.54 11.01
CA ASN A 341 35.66 -29.82 12.45
C ASN A 341 34.31 -29.94 13.17
N GLU A 342 33.28 -29.28 12.63
CA GLU A 342 31.92 -29.15 13.15
C GLU A 342 30.92 -29.26 11.98
N THR A 343 29.65 -29.45 12.29
CA THR A 343 28.58 -29.58 11.27
C THR A 343 27.98 -28.24 10.88
N GLU A 344 27.54 -28.13 9.64
CA GLU A 344 26.81 -26.97 9.10
C GLU A 344 25.52 -26.71 9.89
N PRO A 345 25.07 -25.43 10.00
CA PRO A 345 23.84 -25.09 10.67
C PRO A 345 22.61 -25.34 9.78
N ALA A 346 21.47 -25.63 10.39
CA ALA A 346 20.18 -25.75 9.71
C ALA A 346 19.35 -24.47 9.84
N CYS A 347 19.15 -23.73 8.74
CA CYS A 347 18.24 -22.58 8.74
C CYS A 347 16.78 -23.04 8.68
N ARG A 348 15.97 -22.68 9.68
CA ARG A 348 14.56 -23.09 9.79
C ARG A 348 13.65 -21.90 10.09
N ALA A 349 12.45 -21.96 9.52
CA ALA A 349 11.34 -21.09 9.91
C ALA A 349 10.75 -21.61 11.22
N VAL A 350 11.05 -20.92 12.32
CA VAL A 350 10.71 -21.33 13.68
C VAL A 350 9.33 -20.83 14.10
N CYS A 351 8.69 -21.62 14.96
CA CYS A 351 7.43 -21.26 15.61
C CYS A 351 7.73 -20.31 16.78
N SER A 352 7.35 -19.05 16.62
CA SER A 352 7.54 -17.95 17.59
C SER A 352 8.90 -17.26 17.58
N GLY A 353 8.92 -16.01 18.04
CA GLY A 353 10.13 -15.20 18.18
C GLY A 353 9.84 -13.71 18.37
N GLU A 354 10.84 -12.94 18.77
CA GLU A 354 10.78 -11.48 18.78
C GLU A 354 11.73 -10.88 17.75
N ILE A 355 11.23 -9.87 17.03
CA ILE A 355 11.92 -9.26 15.90
C ILE A 355 11.95 -7.74 16.12
N THR A 356 13.14 -7.15 16.06
CA THR A 356 13.36 -5.70 16.27
C THR A 356 13.92 -5.00 15.04
N ASP A 357 14.01 -5.71 13.91
CA ASP A 357 14.50 -5.17 12.66
C ASP A 357 13.50 -4.17 12.05
N SER A 358 13.99 -3.17 11.31
CA SER A 358 13.12 -2.19 10.61
C SER A 358 12.37 -2.81 9.43
N ALA A 359 12.79 -3.97 8.94
CA ALA A 359 12.10 -4.74 7.91
C ALA A 359 12.53 -6.20 7.97
N GLY A 360 11.63 -7.09 7.57
CA GLY A 360 11.91 -8.53 7.60
C GLY A 360 10.76 -9.36 7.07
N VAL A 361 10.81 -10.66 7.38
CA VAL A 361 9.84 -11.65 6.92
C VAL A 361 9.43 -12.55 8.06
N VAL A 362 8.13 -12.74 8.25
CA VAL A 362 7.57 -13.77 9.11
C VAL A 362 7.03 -14.88 8.23
N LEU A 363 7.51 -16.09 8.48
CA LEU A 363 7.16 -17.29 7.74
C LEU A 363 6.35 -18.23 8.63
N SER A 364 5.43 -18.99 8.04
CA SER A 364 4.81 -20.10 8.76
C SER A 364 5.88 -21.15 9.15
N PRO A 365 5.68 -21.88 10.26
CA PRO A 365 6.64 -22.90 10.68
C PRO A 365 6.93 -23.90 9.55
N ASN A 366 8.20 -24.26 9.38
CA ASN A 366 8.70 -25.16 8.33
C ASN A 366 8.56 -24.64 6.87
N TRP A 367 8.12 -23.40 6.64
CA TRP A 367 7.96 -22.84 5.29
C TRP A 367 9.20 -23.06 4.41
N PRO A 368 9.06 -23.42 3.12
CA PRO A 368 7.84 -23.59 2.31
C PRO A 368 7.14 -24.93 2.48
N GLU A 369 7.59 -25.77 3.42
CA GLU A 369 6.93 -27.02 3.73
C GLU A 369 5.65 -26.75 4.55
N ALA A 370 4.75 -27.73 4.60
CA ALA A 370 3.53 -27.58 5.38
C ALA A 370 3.86 -27.47 6.88
N TYR A 371 3.15 -26.58 7.58
CA TYR A 371 3.22 -26.45 9.03
C TYR A 371 2.63 -27.68 9.73
N ASP A 372 3.05 -27.93 10.96
CA ASP A 372 2.57 -29.08 11.73
C ASP A 372 1.18 -28.78 12.34
N LYS A 373 0.46 -29.84 12.72
CA LYS A 373 -0.86 -29.76 13.35
C LYS A 373 -0.76 -29.41 14.85
N GLY A 374 -1.73 -28.67 15.38
CA GLY A 374 -1.82 -28.38 16.81
C GLY A 374 -0.76 -27.42 17.35
N GLN A 375 -0.15 -26.61 16.48
CA GLN A 375 0.81 -25.56 16.82
C GLN A 375 0.11 -24.28 17.30
N ASP A 376 0.72 -23.57 18.24
CA ASP A 376 0.35 -22.21 18.67
C ASP A 376 1.63 -21.37 18.68
N CYS A 377 1.81 -20.56 17.65
CA CYS A 377 3.04 -19.79 17.40
C CYS A 377 2.76 -18.30 17.54
N ILE A 378 3.68 -17.57 18.19
CA ILE A 378 3.53 -16.13 18.47
C ILE A 378 4.80 -15.37 18.07
N TRP A 379 4.67 -14.41 17.17
CA TRP A 379 5.74 -13.50 16.79
C TRP A 379 5.44 -12.08 17.27
N GLY A 380 6.35 -11.47 18.00
CA GLY A 380 6.32 -10.05 18.36
C GLY A 380 7.25 -9.27 17.45
N ILE A 381 6.75 -8.20 16.82
CA ILE A 381 7.58 -7.30 16.02
C ILE A 381 7.50 -5.92 16.64
N HIS A 382 8.67 -5.34 16.94
CA HIS A 382 8.84 -4.03 17.52
C HIS A 382 9.73 -3.17 16.62
N VAL A 383 9.25 -1.99 16.23
CA VAL A 383 10.06 -0.98 15.51
C VAL A 383 10.18 0.30 16.34
N GLU A 384 10.87 1.33 15.83
CA GLU A 384 11.02 2.61 16.52
C GLU A 384 9.64 3.24 16.90
N GLU A 385 9.54 3.82 18.10
CA GLU A 385 8.27 4.29 18.71
C GLU A 385 7.51 5.34 17.88
N ASP A 386 8.18 6.10 17.01
CA ASP A 386 7.59 7.14 16.15
C ASP A 386 7.11 6.60 14.78
N LYS A 387 7.20 5.29 14.58
CA LYS A 387 6.86 4.60 13.33
C LYS A 387 5.64 3.72 13.51
N ARG A 388 5.21 3.15 12.38
CA ARG A 388 4.24 2.06 12.35
C ARG A 388 4.72 0.99 11.38
N ILE A 389 4.09 -0.16 11.39
CA ILE A 389 4.48 -1.33 10.60
C ILE A 389 3.47 -1.53 9.47
N MET A 390 3.96 -1.60 8.23
CA MET A 390 3.20 -2.12 7.10
C MET A 390 3.45 -3.62 7.00
N LEU A 391 2.37 -4.39 7.01
CA LEU A 391 2.40 -5.83 6.79
C LEU A 391 1.93 -6.13 5.36
N ASP A 392 2.77 -6.79 4.58
CA ASP A 392 2.50 -7.23 3.22
C ASP A 392 2.36 -8.76 3.19
N ILE A 393 1.10 -9.22 3.23
CA ILE A 393 0.76 -10.64 3.23
C ILE A 393 0.78 -11.10 1.77
N GLN A 394 1.90 -11.70 1.36
CA GLN A 394 2.11 -12.13 -0.03
C GLN A 394 1.47 -13.50 -0.30
N VAL A 395 1.59 -14.42 0.65
CA VAL A 395 1.00 -15.75 0.59
C VAL A 395 0.17 -16.00 1.83
N LEU A 396 -1.06 -16.47 1.64
CA LEU A 396 -1.91 -16.96 2.72
C LEU A 396 -2.72 -18.15 2.24
N HIS A 397 -2.20 -19.35 2.48
CA HIS A 397 -2.78 -20.65 2.14
C HIS A 397 -2.90 -21.49 3.42
N VAL A 398 -3.79 -21.07 4.31
CA VAL A 398 -3.96 -21.67 5.63
C VAL A 398 -5.23 -22.53 5.63
N GLY A 399 -5.31 -23.53 6.50
CA GLY A 399 -6.49 -24.37 6.65
C GLY A 399 -7.72 -23.56 6.99
N LYS A 400 -8.90 -24.09 6.66
CA LYS A 400 -10.16 -23.41 6.98
C LYS A 400 -10.44 -23.32 8.49
N ASN A 401 -9.88 -24.26 9.25
CA ASN A 401 -10.02 -24.34 10.71
C ASN A 401 -8.76 -23.85 11.44
N ASP A 402 -7.72 -23.49 10.70
CA ASP A 402 -6.52 -22.86 11.26
C ASP A 402 -6.70 -21.35 11.22
N LEU A 403 -6.01 -20.64 12.13
CA LEU A 403 -6.26 -19.24 12.40
C LEU A 403 -4.97 -18.44 12.48
N LEU A 404 -4.84 -17.45 11.61
CA LEU A 404 -3.82 -16.41 11.69
C LEU A 404 -4.47 -15.13 12.20
N THR A 405 -4.06 -14.66 13.37
CA THR A 405 -4.57 -13.42 13.99
C THR A 405 -3.44 -12.41 14.11
N LEU A 406 -3.69 -11.18 13.70
CA LEU A 406 -2.73 -10.07 13.82
C LEU A 406 -3.32 -9.03 14.78
N TYR A 407 -2.54 -8.69 15.80
CA TYR A 407 -2.89 -7.77 16.88
C TYR A 407 -2.06 -6.50 16.73
N ASP A 408 -2.73 -5.34 16.70
CA ASP A 408 -2.13 -4.01 16.70
C ASP A 408 -1.66 -3.67 18.11
N GLY A 409 -0.47 -4.13 18.49
CA GLY A 409 0.12 -4.00 19.82
C GLY A 409 1.14 -5.08 20.15
N ASP A 410 1.72 -4.98 21.34
CA ASP A 410 2.79 -5.83 21.87
C ASP A 410 2.29 -7.11 22.55
N ASP A 411 0.97 -7.29 22.67
CA ASP A 411 0.37 -8.48 23.27
C ASP A 411 -0.89 -9.01 22.57
N LEU A 412 -1.37 -10.17 23.05
CA LEU A 412 -2.58 -10.83 22.53
C LEU A 412 -3.89 -10.19 23.03
N THR A 413 -3.82 -9.16 23.88
CA THR A 413 -4.99 -8.42 24.37
C THR A 413 -5.28 -7.16 23.55
N ALA A 414 -4.34 -6.78 22.68
CA ALA A 414 -4.44 -5.62 21.82
C ALA A 414 -5.54 -5.76 20.74
N ASN A 415 -5.79 -4.68 20.00
CA ASN A 415 -6.86 -4.63 19.01
C ASN A 415 -6.53 -5.53 17.81
N ILE A 416 -7.50 -6.34 17.37
CA ILE A 416 -7.29 -7.24 16.24
C ILE A 416 -7.37 -6.45 14.92
N LEU A 417 -6.26 -6.43 14.16
CA LEU A 417 -6.23 -5.87 12.80
C LEU A 417 -6.98 -6.77 11.81
N GLY A 418 -6.82 -8.08 11.99
CA GLY A 418 -7.42 -9.05 11.12
C GLY A 418 -7.24 -10.47 11.66
N GLN A 419 -8.23 -11.30 11.35
CA GLN A 419 -8.19 -12.73 11.61
C GLN A 419 -8.54 -13.46 10.32
N TYR A 420 -7.66 -14.39 9.93
CA TYR A 420 -7.71 -15.01 8.63
C TYR A 420 -7.60 -16.53 8.72
N SER A 421 -8.40 -17.19 7.90
CA SER A 421 -8.36 -18.62 7.63
C SER A 421 -8.58 -18.87 6.13
N GLY A 422 -8.23 -20.06 5.66
CA GLY A 422 -8.35 -20.40 4.24
C GLY A 422 -7.31 -19.73 3.34
N THR A 423 -7.60 -19.73 2.03
CA THR A 423 -6.77 -19.10 1.01
C THR A 423 -7.23 -17.68 0.72
N ARG A 424 -6.31 -16.70 0.72
CA ARG A 424 -6.58 -15.31 0.29
C ARG A 424 -5.54 -14.81 -0.71
N PRO A 425 -5.93 -13.91 -1.63
CA PRO A 425 -4.97 -13.22 -2.51
C PRO A 425 -4.07 -12.29 -1.69
N HIS A 426 -3.02 -11.72 -2.30
CA HIS A 426 -2.15 -10.76 -1.59
C HIS A 426 -2.97 -9.56 -1.07
N PHE A 427 -2.63 -9.07 0.12
CA PHE A 427 -3.15 -7.81 0.66
C PHE A 427 -2.17 -7.20 1.65
N LYS A 428 -2.41 -5.92 1.99
CA LYS A 428 -1.58 -5.16 2.94
C LYS A 428 -2.40 -4.69 4.12
N LEU A 429 -1.78 -4.64 5.29
CA LEU A 429 -2.30 -4.05 6.51
C LEU A 429 -1.32 -3.01 7.06
N TYR A 430 -1.82 -2.08 7.85
CA TYR A 430 -1.01 -1.08 8.53
C TYR A 430 -1.40 -1.07 10.00
N THR A 431 -0.42 -1.10 10.88
CA THR A 431 -0.62 -0.94 12.33
C THR A 431 -0.88 0.53 12.67
N SER A 432 -1.44 0.80 13.84
CA SER A 432 -1.54 2.16 14.40
C SER A 432 -0.39 2.48 15.37
N MET A 433 0.33 1.45 15.82
CA MET A 433 1.45 1.52 16.77
C MET A 433 2.74 0.93 16.17
N ALA A 434 3.85 1.09 16.91
CA ALA A 434 5.16 0.54 16.56
C ALA A 434 5.29 -0.97 16.85
N ASP A 435 4.27 -1.57 17.45
CA ASP A 435 4.24 -2.97 17.86
C ASP A 435 3.15 -3.74 17.12
N VAL A 436 3.45 -4.97 16.73
CA VAL A 436 2.46 -5.93 16.25
C VAL A 436 2.78 -7.32 16.77
N THR A 437 1.74 -7.99 17.25
CA THR A 437 1.79 -9.39 17.66
C THR A 437 1.05 -10.24 16.65
N ILE A 438 1.69 -11.28 16.15
CA ILE A 438 1.13 -12.21 15.16
C ILE A 438 1.00 -13.56 15.84
N GLN A 439 -0.22 -14.11 15.88
CA GLN A 439 -0.48 -15.43 16.41
C GLN A 439 -0.98 -16.36 15.31
N PHE A 440 -0.40 -17.55 15.23
CA PHE A 440 -0.85 -18.63 14.35
C PHE A 440 -1.22 -19.87 15.15
N GLN A 441 -2.46 -20.32 14.98
CA GLN A 441 -3.01 -21.51 15.63
C GLN A 441 -3.45 -22.51 14.58
N SER A 442 -2.87 -23.71 14.60
CA SER A 442 -3.31 -24.82 13.75
C SER A 442 -4.15 -25.83 14.53
N ASP A 443 -5.20 -26.31 13.89
CA ASP A 443 -6.10 -27.31 14.46
C ASP A 443 -5.41 -28.69 14.52
N PRO A 444 -5.56 -29.45 15.61
CA PRO A 444 -4.95 -30.78 15.74
C PRO A 444 -5.43 -31.81 14.70
N ALA A 445 -6.57 -31.58 14.05
CA ALA A 445 -7.11 -32.41 12.97
C ALA A 445 -6.83 -31.84 11.57
N THR A 446 -6.02 -30.78 11.46
CA THR A 446 -5.61 -30.22 10.17
C THR A 446 -4.82 -31.23 9.34
N ASN A 447 -5.22 -31.35 8.08
CA ASN A 447 -4.60 -32.20 7.06
C ASN A 447 -4.19 -31.34 5.87
N ILE A 448 -3.09 -30.59 6.04
CA ILE A 448 -2.50 -29.76 4.98
C ILE A 448 -1.20 -30.40 4.56
N TYR A 449 -1.10 -30.67 3.27
CA TYR A 449 0.03 -31.37 2.66
C TYR A 449 0.53 -30.61 1.46
N GLY A 450 1.84 -30.70 1.21
CA GLY A 450 2.48 -30.12 0.05
C GLY A 450 3.11 -28.74 0.31
N TYR A 451 3.99 -28.36 -0.61
CA TYR A 451 4.77 -27.13 -0.53
C TYR A 451 3.91 -25.89 -0.79
N ASN A 452 4.35 -24.77 -0.23
CA ASN A 452 3.75 -23.44 -0.34
C ASN A 452 2.35 -23.33 0.29
N ASN A 453 2.05 -24.17 1.29
CA ASN A 453 0.88 -24.04 2.15
C ASN A 453 1.31 -23.49 3.51
N GLY A 454 0.72 -22.38 3.93
CA GLY A 454 1.21 -21.55 5.03
C GLY A 454 1.06 -20.07 4.71
N PHE A 455 1.93 -19.25 5.30
CA PHE A 455 1.92 -17.81 5.06
C PHE A 455 3.33 -17.23 4.96
N VAL A 456 3.41 -16.14 4.20
CA VAL A 456 4.62 -15.31 4.05
C VAL A 456 4.19 -13.86 4.23
N ILE A 457 4.67 -13.24 5.30
CA ILE A 457 4.35 -11.86 5.68
C ILE A 457 5.64 -11.06 5.65
N HIS A 458 5.78 -10.17 4.68
CA HIS A 458 6.84 -9.18 4.72
C HIS A 458 6.39 -8.02 5.59
N PHE A 459 7.27 -7.49 6.42
CA PHE A 459 6.97 -6.31 7.21
C PHE A 459 8.01 -5.22 6.94
N PHE A 460 7.55 -3.98 7.01
CA PHE A 460 8.39 -2.80 6.81
C PHE A 460 7.96 -1.72 7.78
N GLU A 461 8.94 -1.09 8.41
CA GLU A 461 8.77 0.17 9.09
C GLU A 461 8.34 1.25 8.08
N VAL A 462 7.27 1.96 8.41
CA VAL A 462 6.75 3.08 7.62
C VAL A 462 6.44 4.27 8.52
N PRO A 463 6.52 5.50 7.99
CA PRO A 463 6.08 6.68 8.74
C PRO A 463 4.62 6.56 9.17
N ARG A 464 4.34 7.06 10.37
CA ARG A 464 2.97 7.18 10.89
C ARG A 464 2.26 8.30 10.13
N ASN A 465 1.63 7.95 9.00
CA ASN A 465 1.02 8.93 8.09
C ASN A 465 -0.33 9.44 8.64
N ASP A 466 -0.28 10.16 9.76
CA ASP A 466 -1.43 10.79 10.44
C ASP A 466 -1.68 12.24 9.94
N THR A 467 -0.97 12.67 8.89
CA THR A 467 -0.85 14.07 8.50
C THR A 467 -1.39 14.32 7.08
N CYS A 468 -2.20 15.36 6.89
CA CYS A 468 -2.64 15.84 5.58
C CYS A 468 -1.48 16.38 4.74
N SER A 469 -1.63 16.41 3.41
CA SER A 469 -0.61 16.93 2.49
C SER A 469 -0.28 18.41 2.76
N GLU A 470 1.00 18.79 2.62
CA GLU A 470 1.41 20.17 2.83
C GLU A 470 0.85 21.09 1.72
N LEU A 471 0.15 22.17 2.12
CA LEU A 471 -0.42 23.13 1.18
C LEU A 471 0.61 24.21 0.78
N PRO A 472 0.62 24.70 -0.47
CA PRO A 472 1.57 25.74 -0.91
C PRO A 472 1.31 27.11 -0.29
N GLU A 473 2.35 27.95 -0.21
CA GLU A 473 2.20 29.38 0.10
C GLU A 473 1.46 30.11 -1.04
N ILE A 474 0.67 31.13 -0.70
CA ILE A 474 -0.08 31.94 -1.68
C ILE A 474 0.62 33.25 -1.98
N THR A 475 0.63 33.67 -3.26
CA THR A 475 1.21 34.94 -3.67
C THR A 475 0.40 36.12 -3.11
N ASN A 476 1.09 37.14 -2.61
CA ASN A 476 0.49 38.31 -1.96
C ASN A 476 -0.40 37.97 -0.75
N GLY A 477 -0.10 36.87 -0.06
CA GLY A 477 -0.71 36.48 1.20
C GLY A 477 0.23 35.63 2.05
N TRP A 478 -0.30 35.10 3.14
CA TRP A 478 0.38 34.22 4.07
C TRP A 478 -0.62 33.23 4.68
N LYS A 479 -0.14 32.09 5.16
CA LYS A 479 -0.93 31.08 5.87
C LYS A 479 -0.48 30.91 7.31
N SER A 480 -1.40 30.49 8.17
CA SER A 480 -1.11 30.05 9.54
C SER A 480 -1.75 28.69 9.79
N THR A 481 -1.05 27.82 10.51
CA THR A 481 -1.55 26.49 10.88
C THR A 481 -1.88 26.46 12.36
N SER A 482 -2.95 25.75 12.73
CA SER A 482 -3.30 25.54 14.14
C SER A 482 -2.39 24.53 14.85
N HIS A 483 -1.72 23.67 14.08
CA HIS A 483 -0.80 22.63 14.57
C HIS A 483 0.37 22.45 13.56
N PRO A 484 1.62 22.23 14.01
CA PRO A 484 2.76 22.03 13.11
C PRO A 484 2.65 20.73 12.28
N ASP A 485 2.15 19.66 12.88
CA ASP A 485 2.17 18.32 12.27
C ASP A 485 1.00 18.02 11.32
N LEU A 486 0.20 19.00 10.87
CA LEU A 486 -0.90 18.83 9.89
C LEU A 486 -1.83 17.62 10.10
N ILE A 487 -2.06 17.21 11.35
CA ILE A 487 -2.89 16.07 11.74
C ILE A 487 -4.39 16.29 11.49
N HIS A 488 -5.20 15.24 11.61
CA HIS A 488 -6.66 15.35 11.55
C HIS A 488 -7.21 16.47 12.44
N GLY A 489 -8.10 17.29 11.87
CA GLY A 489 -8.68 18.46 12.55
C GLY A 489 -7.78 19.69 12.58
N THR A 490 -6.54 19.62 12.04
CA THR A 490 -5.69 20.79 11.84
C THR A 490 -6.36 21.76 10.87
N VAL A 491 -6.33 23.04 11.24
CA VAL A 491 -6.95 24.13 10.51
C VAL A 491 -5.86 25.04 9.96
N VAL A 492 -5.92 25.32 8.66
CA VAL A 492 -5.04 26.25 7.96
C VAL A 492 -5.85 27.48 7.56
N THR A 493 -5.40 28.65 8.00
CA THR A 493 -6.06 29.94 7.73
C THR A 493 -5.19 30.77 6.80
N TYR A 494 -5.77 31.22 5.69
CA TYR A 494 -5.12 32.05 4.68
C TYR A 494 -5.53 33.52 4.80
N GLN A 495 -4.57 34.42 4.67
CA GLN A 495 -4.80 35.85 4.71
C GLN A 495 -4.02 36.56 3.61
N CYS A 496 -4.63 37.57 3.00
CA CYS A 496 -3.97 38.39 1.99
C CYS A 496 -3.22 39.56 2.62
N TYR A 497 -2.13 40.01 1.97
CA TYR A 497 -1.46 41.24 2.34
C TYR A 497 -2.35 42.46 2.05
N PRO A 498 -2.10 43.59 2.74
CA PRO A 498 -2.81 44.85 2.48
C PRO A 498 -2.89 45.22 1.00
N GLY A 499 -4.08 45.58 0.51
CA GLY A 499 -4.35 45.91 -0.89
C GLY A 499 -4.94 44.76 -1.73
N TYR A 500 -5.05 43.56 -1.16
CA TYR A 500 -5.62 42.38 -1.81
C TYR A 500 -6.81 41.81 -1.02
N GLU A 501 -7.79 41.26 -1.73
CA GLU A 501 -8.97 40.59 -1.19
C GLU A 501 -8.89 39.08 -1.49
N LEU A 502 -9.24 38.26 -0.50
CA LEU A 502 -9.18 36.81 -0.60
C LEU A 502 -10.36 36.28 -1.42
N VAL A 503 -10.08 35.51 -2.46
CA VAL A 503 -11.05 34.84 -3.30
C VAL A 503 -10.92 33.33 -3.10
N GLY A 504 -11.90 32.74 -2.42
CA GLY A 504 -11.93 31.32 -2.05
C GLY A 504 -12.23 31.13 -0.56
N SER A 505 -11.97 29.94 -0.05
CA SER A 505 -12.16 29.60 1.36
C SER A 505 -11.00 30.11 2.20
N GLU A 506 -11.29 30.97 3.19
CA GLU A 506 -10.30 31.50 4.15
C GLU A 506 -9.68 30.40 5.03
N ILE A 507 -10.44 29.34 5.29
CA ILE A 507 -10.08 28.28 6.21
C ILE A 507 -10.20 26.93 5.51
N LEU A 508 -9.12 26.13 5.57
CA LEU A 508 -9.10 24.74 5.14
C LEU A 508 -8.84 23.82 6.35
N MET A 509 -9.60 22.74 6.47
CA MET A 509 -9.50 21.78 7.56
C MET A 509 -9.07 20.41 7.04
N CYS A 510 -8.14 19.77 7.75
CA CYS A 510 -7.72 18.39 7.50
C CYS A 510 -8.82 17.44 7.96
N GLN A 511 -9.46 16.76 7.00
CA GLN A 511 -10.59 15.86 7.20
C GLN A 511 -10.14 14.44 7.59
N TRP A 512 -11.09 13.60 8.02
CA TRP A 512 -10.84 12.23 8.51
C TRP A 512 -10.31 11.29 7.42
N ASP A 513 -10.48 11.65 6.15
CA ASP A 513 -9.94 10.95 4.99
C ASP A 513 -8.55 11.46 4.57
N LEU A 514 -7.92 12.28 5.41
CA LEU A 514 -6.62 12.94 5.19
C LEU A 514 -6.60 13.88 3.96
N THR A 515 -7.76 14.39 3.56
CA THR A 515 -7.90 15.42 2.52
C THR A 515 -8.24 16.79 3.11
N TRP A 516 -7.95 17.86 2.36
CA TRP A 516 -8.35 19.21 2.74
C TRP A 516 -9.81 19.48 2.35
N SER A 517 -10.51 20.23 3.21
CA SER A 517 -11.93 20.59 3.03
C SER A 517 -12.26 21.43 1.78
N GLY A 518 -11.26 21.84 0.98
CA GLY A 518 -11.43 22.65 -0.23
C GLY A 518 -10.11 23.03 -0.89
N ASP A 519 -10.20 23.75 -2.01
CA ASP A 519 -9.06 24.23 -2.79
C ASP A 519 -8.35 25.43 -2.15
N VAL A 520 -7.06 25.61 -2.48
CA VAL A 520 -6.23 26.74 -1.99
C VAL A 520 -6.76 28.08 -2.52
N PRO A 521 -7.03 29.09 -1.67
CA PRO A 521 -7.57 30.38 -2.08
C PRO A 521 -6.52 31.28 -2.75
N ARG A 522 -6.95 32.37 -3.40
CA ARG A 522 -6.08 33.32 -4.10
C ARG A 522 -6.35 34.76 -3.70
N CYS A 523 -5.32 35.61 -3.69
CA CYS A 523 -5.43 37.03 -3.35
C CYS A 523 -5.50 37.91 -4.62
N GLU A 524 -6.61 38.65 -4.79
CA GLU A 524 -6.82 39.57 -5.93
C GLU A 524 -6.71 41.05 -5.50
N GLU A 525 -6.14 41.90 -6.34
CA GLU A 525 -5.89 43.31 -6.02
C GLU A 525 -7.18 44.16 -6.00
N VAL A 526 -7.36 44.99 -4.96
CA VAL A 526 -8.54 45.85 -4.80
C VAL A 526 -8.27 47.28 -5.30
N MET A 527 -8.79 47.60 -6.49
CA MET A 527 -8.51 48.86 -7.22
C MET A 527 -9.62 49.94 -7.14
N SER A 528 -10.59 49.82 -6.23
CA SER A 528 -11.74 50.76 -6.15
C SER A 528 -12.19 51.10 -4.73
N CYS A 529 -12.57 52.36 -4.49
CA CYS A 529 -13.28 52.81 -3.29
C CYS A 529 -14.79 52.49 -3.39
N GLN A 530 -15.43 52.13 -2.28
CA GLN A 530 -16.89 52.03 -2.17
C GLN A 530 -17.55 53.42 -2.14
N ASP A 531 -18.87 53.52 -2.42
CA ASP A 531 -19.63 54.79 -2.38
C ASP A 531 -19.46 55.49 -1.02
N PRO A 532 -18.98 56.75 -0.97
CA PRO A 532 -18.71 57.46 0.29
C PRO A 532 -19.98 57.75 1.11
N GLY A 533 -21.17 57.57 0.53
CA GLY A 533 -22.45 57.81 1.18
C GLY A 533 -23.11 59.13 0.77
N ASN A 534 -24.27 59.42 1.34
CA ASN A 534 -25.05 60.63 1.04
C ASN A 534 -25.02 61.61 2.22
N VAL A 535 -24.97 62.91 1.92
CA VAL A 535 -25.00 63.99 2.93
C VAL A 535 -26.38 64.65 2.93
N GLU A 536 -27.00 64.79 4.10
CA GLU A 536 -28.32 65.42 4.25
C GLU A 536 -28.32 66.86 3.75
N HIS A 537 -29.45 67.28 3.14
CA HIS A 537 -29.61 68.60 2.53
C HIS A 537 -28.56 68.94 1.45
N SER A 538 -28.02 67.93 0.78
CA SER A 538 -27.09 68.07 -0.34
C SER A 538 -27.47 67.14 -1.50
N HIS A 539 -26.81 67.30 -2.65
CA HIS A 539 -26.81 66.33 -3.73
C HIS A 539 -25.38 66.06 -4.22
N LYS A 540 -25.14 64.83 -4.70
CA LYS A 540 -23.87 64.39 -5.28
C LYS A 540 -23.88 64.49 -6.80
N LEU A 541 -22.79 64.96 -7.39
CA LEU A 541 -22.66 65.12 -8.85
C LEU A 541 -22.37 63.82 -9.61
N ARG A 542 -21.88 62.79 -8.92
CA ARG A 542 -21.52 61.49 -9.52
C ARG A 542 -22.05 60.36 -8.66
N THR A 543 -22.82 59.46 -9.26
CA THR A 543 -23.52 58.36 -8.58
C THR A 543 -22.98 57.03 -9.11
N GLY A 544 -22.59 56.11 -8.24
CA GLY A 544 -22.05 54.80 -8.60
C GLY A 544 -21.79 53.97 -7.34
N SER A 545 -21.67 52.65 -7.47
CA SER A 545 -21.43 51.73 -6.34
C SER A 545 -19.95 51.48 -6.05
N ARG A 546 -19.08 51.67 -7.05
CA ARG A 546 -17.61 51.53 -6.93
C ARG A 546 -16.92 52.62 -7.76
N PHE A 547 -15.86 53.20 -7.21
CA PHE A 547 -15.12 54.30 -7.81
C PHE A 547 -13.64 53.93 -7.91
N ALA A 548 -13.09 53.86 -9.13
CA ALA A 548 -11.68 53.56 -9.35
C ALA A 548 -10.77 54.62 -8.69
N VAL A 549 -9.56 54.22 -8.29
CA VAL A 549 -8.55 55.14 -7.73
C VAL A 549 -8.32 56.33 -8.68
N GLY A 550 -8.35 57.55 -8.14
CA GLY A 550 -8.33 58.81 -8.89
C GLY A 550 -9.71 59.39 -9.19
N SER A 551 -10.80 58.65 -8.94
CA SER A 551 -12.16 59.17 -9.09
C SER A 551 -12.50 60.21 -8.02
N THR A 552 -13.19 61.26 -8.42
CA THR A 552 -13.66 62.33 -7.53
C THR A 552 -15.19 62.36 -7.42
N VAL A 553 -15.70 62.58 -6.22
CA VAL A 553 -17.13 62.79 -5.91
C VAL A 553 -17.30 64.16 -5.28
N GLN A 554 -18.14 65.01 -5.87
CA GLN A 554 -18.40 66.37 -5.38
C GLN A 554 -19.81 66.48 -4.77
N PHE A 555 -19.89 67.13 -3.61
CA PHE A 555 -21.12 67.41 -2.87
C PHE A 555 -21.49 68.88 -2.94
N ILE A 556 -22.76 69.16 -3.26
CA ILE A 556 -23.31 70.52 -3.30
C ILE A 556 -24.50 70.62 -2.34
N CYS A 557 -24.46 71.59 -1.44
CA CYS A 557 -25.56 71.87 -0.52
C CYS A 557 -26.76 72.50 -1.22
N ASN A 558 -27.96 72.17 -0.74
CA ASN A 558 -29.21 72.77 -1.18
C ASN A 558 -29.33 74.22 -0.69
N LYS A 559 -30.16 75.03 -1.36
CA LYS A 559 -30.32 76.47 -1.10
C LYS A 559 -30.69 76.74 0.38
N GLY A 560 -29.94 77.63 1.04
CA GLY A 560 -30.13 77.99 2.46
C GLY A 560 -29.12 77.34 3.42
N TYR A 561 -28.31 76.41 2.92
CA TYR A 561 -27.25 75.75 3.66
C TYR A 561 -25.87 76.11 3.07
N VAL A 562 -24.85 76.17 3.92
CA VAL A 562 -23.45 76.38 3.56
C VAL A 562 -22.69 75.10 3.87
N LEU A 563 -21.79 74.71 2.97
CA LEU A 563 -20.97 73.52 3.12
C LEU A 563 -19.89 73.75 4.18
N SER A 564 -19.81 72.84 5.13
CA SER A 564 -18.81 72.77 6.18
C SER A 564 -18.00 71.49 5.98
N GLY A 565 -16.76 71.62 5.51
CA GLY A 565 -15.86 70.52 5.13
C GLY A 565 -15.44 70.58 3.66
N ASN A 566 -14.73 69.56 3.17
CA ASN A 566 -14.27 69.53 1.78
C ASN A 566 -15.41 69.11 0.82
N SER A 567 -15.63 69.92 -0.22
CA SER A 567 -16.69 69.67 -1.21
C SER A 567 -16.37 68.53 -2.18
N LEU A 568 -15.09 68.17 -2.32
CA LEU A 568 -14.59 67.23 -3.31
C LEU A 568 -13.82 66.10 -2.62
N LEU A 569 -14.39 64.89 -2.61
CA LEU A 569 -13.70 63.70 -2.13
C LEU A 569 -13.03 62.97 -3.29
N THR A 570 -11.73 62.68 -3.15
CA THR A 570 -10.96 61.93 -4.15
C THR A 570 -10.62 60.55 -3.59
N CYS A 571 -10.88 59.50 -4.35
CA CYS A 571 -10.45 58.15 -4.00
C CYS A 571 -8.94 58.07 -4.28
N TYR A 572 -8.14 57.92 -3.23
CA TYR A 572 -6.68 57.83 -3.35
C TYR A 572 -6.20 56.55 -2.67
N ASN A 573 -5.07 56.05 -3.17
CA ASN A 573 -4.39 54.90 -2.59
C ASN A 573 -3.00 55.38 -2.16
N ARG A 574 -2.89 55.92 -0.94
CA ARG A 574 -1.59 56.17 -0.29
C ARG A 574 -1.57 55.47 1.06
N ASP A 575 -0.69 54.48 1.14
CA ASP A 575 -0.19 53.83 2.36
C ASP A 575 -1.25 53.19 3.29
N SER A 576 -2.51 53.03 2.85
CA SER A 576 -3.55 52.32 3.58
C SER A 576 -3.96 51.03 2.88
N ALA A 577 -4.23 49.98 3.67
CA ALA A 577 -4.58 48.62 3.23
C ALA A 577 -5.77 48.49 2.27
N THR A 578 -6.55 49.55 2.09
CA THR A 578 -7.62 49.67 1.10
C THR A 578 -7.61 51.09 0.52
N PRO A 579 -8.01 51.30 -0.75
CA PRO A 579 -8.26 52.64 -1.28
C PRO A 579 -9.28 53.40 -0.42
N LYS A 580 -8.93 54.61 0.03
CA LYS A 580 -9.77 55.43 0.92
C LYS A 580 -10.10 56.79 0.28
N TRP A 581 -11.18 57.39 0.78
CA TRP A 581 -11.57 58.75 0.39
C TRP A 581 -10.69 59.78 1.08
N SER A 582 -10.31 60.84 0.35
CA SER A 582 -9.40 61.93 0.79
C SER A 582 -9.72 62.48 2.17
N GLU A 583 -11.01 62.62 2.48
CA GLU A 583 -11.52 63.13 3.74
C GLU A 583 -12.86 62.47 4.10
N GLY A 584 -13.38 62.74 5.30
CA GLY A 584 -14.73 62.34 5.71
C GLY A 584 -15.83 63.14 5.02
N LEU A 585 -17.08 62.65 5.09
CA LEU A 585 -18.24 63.30 4.46
C LEU A 585 -18.43 64.75 4.96
N PRO A 586 -18.64 65.74 4.06
CA PRO A 586 -18.94 67.12 4.45
C PRO A 586 -20.33 67.25 5.08
N LYS A 587 -20.60 68.37 5.76
CA LYS A 587 -21.91 68.68 6.34
C LYS A 587 -22.48 69.98 5.76
N CYS A 588 -23.78 69.99 5.47
CA CYS A 588 -24.48 71.21 5.05
C CYS A 588 -25.18 71.84 6.26
N VAL A 589 -24.70 73.00 6.72
CA VAL A 589 -25.22 73.72 7.89
C VAL A 589 -26.03 74.95 7.48
N ARG A 590 -27.07 75.33 8.22
CA ARG A 590 -27.89 76.50 7.87
C ARG A 590 -27.09 77.80 7.99
N LYS A 591 -27.28 78.71 7.04
CA LYS A 591 -26.62 80.03 7.03
C LYS A 591 -27.21 80.92 8.13
N SER A 592 -26.51 81.12 9.25
CA SER A 592 -26.91 82.09 10.29
C SER A 592 -26.39 83.49 9.94
N HIS A 593 -27.26 84.51 10.08
CA HIS A 593 -26.86 85.91 10.13
C HIS A 593 -26.50 86.24 11.58
N GLU A 594 -25.31 86.78 11.82
CA GLU A 594 -24.88 87.17 13.17
C GLU A 594 -24.72 88.69 13.30
N GLN A 595 -25.45 89.27 14.24
CA GLN A 595 -25.20 90.60 14.83
C GLN A 595 -25.08 90.45 16.35
N LEU A 596 -23.92 90.86 16.86
CA LEU A 596 -23.62 91.56 18.13
C LEU A 596 -24.39 91.18 19.41
N THR A 597 -23.70 90.63 20.43
CA THR A 597 -23.17 91.37 21.63
C THR A 597 -22.56 90.44 22.68
N GLU A 598 -21.59 90.98 23.42
CA GLU A 598 -20.88 90.44 24.58
C GLU A 598 -21.78 89.92 25.73
N GLY A 599 -21.25 88.97 26.50
CA GLY A 599 -21.79 88.61 27.82
C GLY A 599 -21.31 87.26 28.32
N THR A 600 -20.15 87.24 28.98
CA THR A 600 -19.54 86.10 29.69
C THR A 600 -20.50 85.28 30.56
N SER A 601 -20.43 83.94 30.44
CA SER A 601 -20.95 82.98 31.43
C SER A 601 -19.82 82.06 31.90
N VAL A 602 -19.11 82.54 32.91
CA VAL A 602 -18.17 81.76 33.73
C VAL A 602 -19.01 80.84 34.63
N ALA A 603 -19.45 79.71 34.09
CA ALA A 603 -20.21 78.71 34.86
C ALA A 603 -19.88 77.25 34.49
N LEU A 604 -19.10 76.99 33.43
CA LEU A 604 -18.86 75.62 32.95
C LEU A 604 -17.43 75.09 33.18
N ALA A 605 -16.47 75.93 33.57
CA ALA A 605 -15.07 75.52 33.78
C ALA A 605 -14.69 75.22 35.25
N VAL A 606 -15.59 75.43 36.22
CA VAL A 606 -15.30 75.24 37.67
C VAL A 606 -16.21 74.19 38.34
N PHE A 607 -17.43 73.96 37.83
CA PHE A 607 -18.40 73.07 38.51
C PHE A 607 -18.35 71.59 38.08
N ILE A 608 -17.71 71.27 36.96
CA ILE A 608 -17.59 69.88 36.46
C ILE A 608 -16.50 69.09 37.22
N PRO A 609 -15.32 69.65 37.55
CA PRO A 609 -14.32 68.93 38.36
C PRO A 609 -14.76 68.72 39.82
N THR A 610 -15.52 69.64 40.40
CA THR A 610 -15.96 69.56 41.81
C THR A 610 -17.07 68.54 42.04
N ALA A 611 -17.92 68.28 41.04
CA ALA A 611 -18.96 67.25 41.12
C ALA A 611 -18.37 65.83 41.02
N ILE A 612 -17.32 65.63 40.24
CA ILE A 612 -16.63 64.33 40.10
C ILE A 612 -15.89 63.96 41.39
N ILE A 613 -15.26 64.93 42.06
CA ILE A 613 -14.58 64.71 43.35
C ILE A 613 -15.59 64.32 44.45
N LEU A 614 -16.79 64.90 44.47
CA LEU A 614 -17.84 64.59 45.45
C LEU A 614 -18.42 63.17 45.27
N VAL A 615 -18.56 62.70 44.03
CA VAL A 615 -19.06 61.34 43.72
C VAL A 615 -18.04 60.26 44.11
N VAL A 616 -16.74 60.52 43.93
CA VAL A 616 -15.67 59.59 44.34
C VAL A 616 -15.54 59.51 45.86
N VAL A 617 -15.65 60.63 46.58
CA VAL A 617 -15.59 60.65 48.06
C VAL A 617 -16.80 59.95 48.69
N LEU A 618 -18.00 60.10 48.12
CA LEU A 618 -19.21 59.37 48.57
C LEU A 618 -19.14 57.86 48.26
N GLY A 619 -18.57 57.47 47.11
CA GLY A 619 -18.36 56.06 46.74
C GLY A 619 -17.39 55.34 47.67
N ILE A 620 -16.31 56.01 48.09
CA ILE A 620 -15.34 55.47 49.06
C ILE A 620 -15.96 55.37 50.46
N TYR A 621 -16.81 56.32 50.86
CA TYR A 621 -17.48 56.28 52.17
C TYR A 621 -18.50 55.13 52.28
N VAL A 622 -19.22 54.79 51.19
CA VAL A 622 -20.17 53.66 51.17
C VAL A 622 -19.46 52.30 51.07
N TYR A 623 -18.29 52.24 50.43
CA TYR A 623 -17.51 51.00 50.32
C TYR A 623 -16.88 50.53 51.65
N PHE A 624 -16.50 51.47 52.53
CA PHE A 624 -15.90 51.15 53.84
C PHE A 624 -16.89 51.16 55.01
N ALA A 625 -18.17 51.47 54.79
CA ALA A 625 -19.21 51.48 55.81
C ALA A 625 -20.04 50.19 55.81
N ASN A 626 -19.43 49.14 56.37
CA ASN A 626 -20.10 48.07 57.12
C ASN A 626 -20.79 46.91 56.34
N PRO A 627 -20.89 45.72 56.98
CA PRO A 627 -20.36 44.46 56.45
C PRO A 627 -21.47 43.40 56.31
N TYR A 628 -21.12 42.14 55.98
CA TYR A 628 -22.02 40.99 55.69
C TYR A 628 -22.59 41.05 54.25
N ARG A 629 -22.49 40.07 53.34
CA ARG A 629 -22.38 38.60 53.34
C ARG A 629 -22.01 38.19 51.89
N THR A 630 -20.91 37.48 51.64
CA THR A 630 -20.78 36.02 51.36
C THR A 630 -21.58 35.41 50.17
N LEU A 631 -20.82 35.08 49.10
CA LEU A 631 -20.76 33.82 48.29
C LEU A 631 -21.97 33.40 47.40
N PRO A 632 -21.80 32.55 46.35
CA PRO A 632 -20.71 31.58 46.06
C PRO A 632 -20.10 31.64 44.62
N VAL A 633 -18.80 31.36 44.44
CA VAL A 633 -18.12 30.11 43.98
C VAL A 633 -18.45 29.61 42.57
N SER A 634 -17.51 29.78 41.63
CA SER A 634 -16.90 28.68 40.83
C SER A 634 -15.72 29.22 40.01
N LEU A 635 -14.53 28.63 40.20
CA LEU A 635 -13.31 28.81 39.41
C LEU A 635 -12.71 27.42 39.20
N LEU A 636 -12.35 27.09 37.97
CA LEU A 636 -11.45 25.99 37.61
C LEU A 636 -10.18 26.58 36.99
N PHE A 637 -9.07 26.13 37.58
CA PHE A 637 -7.63 26.22 37.27
C PHE A 637 -7.32 25.80 35.81
N THR A 638 -6.18 25.99 35.13
CA THR A 638 -4.81 26.58 35.21
C THR A 638 -4.22 26.38 33.79
N GLN A 639 -3.17 27.02 33.25
CA GLN A 639 -1.77 27.05 33.69
C GLN A 639 -0.93 27.89 32.69
N THR A 640 0.13 28.54 33.19
CA THR A 640 1.11 29.42 32.52
C THR A 640 2.28 28.62 31.89
N PRO A 641 3.28 29.23 31.21
CA PRO A 641 4.41 29.90 31.91
C PRO A 641 5.05 31.10 31.17
N ARG A 642 5.61 32.07 31.91
CA ARG A 642 6.88 32.69 31.50
C ARG A 642 7.70 33.17 32.70
N GLU A 643 8.90 32.59 32.69
CA GLU A 643 10.21 32.87 33.29
C GLU A 643 10.48 34.15 34.10
N ASP A 644 11.47 33.94 34.97
CA ASP A 644 12.53 34.85 35.43
C ASP A 644 12.31 35.77 36.64
N TYR A 645 12.75 35.24 37.78
CA TYR A 645 13.76 35.93 38.61
C TYR A 645 15.00 35.04 38.68
N PRO A 646 16.21 35.63 38.71
CA PRO A 646 16.91 35.57 39.99
C PRO A 646 17.72 36.83 40.32
N ASN A 647 17.78 37.16 41.61
CA ASN A 647 18.89 37.93 42.17
C ASN A 647 19.61 37.05 43.20
N ALA A 648 20.89 36.85 42.92
CA ALA A 648 22.01 36.77 43.85
C ALA A 648 21.88 35.94 45.16
N ASN A 649 22.75 34.93 45.20
CA ASN A 649 23.81 34.73 46.20
C ASN A 649 23.63 33.70 47.34
N ILE A 650 24.51 32.68 47.27
CA ILE A 650 25.55 32.28 48.25
C ILE A 650 25.42 30.89 48.95
N LEU A 651 26.52 30.09 48.81
CA LEU A 651 27.06 28.99 49.65
C LEU A 651 26.22 27.69 49.76
N ALA A 652 26.74 26.46 49.82
CA ALA A 652 28.08 25.86 49.84
C ALA A 652 27.93 24.33 49.68
N THR A 653 29.01 23.63 49.26
CA THR A 653 29.48 22.27 49.69
C THR A 653 28.43 21.14 49.86
N ILE A 654 28.59 19.95 49.27
CA ILE A 654 29.71 18.98 49.30
C ILE A 654 29.60 18.09 48.05
#